data_AF-A0A1G3PLE9-F1
#
_entry.id   AF-A0A1G3PLE9-F1
#
_cell.length_a   1.000
_cell.length_b   1.000
_cell.length_c   1.000
_cell.angle_alpha   90.00
_cell.angle_beta   90.00
_cell.angle_gamma   90.00
#
_symmetry.space_group_name_H-M   'P 1'
#
loop_
_entity.id
_entity.type
_entity.pdbx_description
1 polymer ?
#
loop_
_entity_poly.entity_id
_entity_poly.type
_entity_poly.pdbx_seq_one_letter_code
_entity_poly.pdbx_strand_id
1 'polypeptide(L)'
;MNSSKNPNELLEKLLDQCIAMTGASSGSIMLKEPDSDELKIVFHRNLDERILQKTIIMVGEGVTGFVVQEGLPKLVNDVDLEPKYIPVRDDIQAELAVPLNIQGSIRGVLNVDSNRKNAFTESDIDLMQTAAHQAAQILSRNMMTKELENKIQLQQILIDISNEVEKISELRDAFDLVMKKLTDNLKIHRGMLVLFDTEDINQLSVVTAYNLTEDEMSRGVYKVGEGVIGKVVATHTPIAIPDINRDKDFLNRMRIKREKNIPISFIAIPINIDGMTSGVLAVEKEFESANTLSDETNFIYLIGKFIANKVRAFQRLSEERQTLLDENLQLKKELYKNYGLSNFIGKNIKMVEVFDMVKLVADSQSSILVRGESGTGKELIARALHYNSSRREQPFISVNCAAIPEHLLESELFGYKKGAFTGATTDRKGKFILANNGTIFLDEIGDMPLPLQGKLLRVIQEREVEPIGSESKVKVDIRILSATNKNLQLLIKEEKFREDLFYRLNVIEIGIPPLRDRKDDIPLLVSHFRSKYAKVNNRKIDAISPEALRVLQSYGWPGNVRELENIIERAVLLCKTGVIEPANLPSYIAETEHSQVSDISIGKWIDGYIKNIAYEGKVFSEIVGYIEKELLSRALLFNNRNKVKTADFLGINRNTLRFKMRDYGIKL
;
A
#
# COMPACT_ATOMS: atom_id res chain seq x y z
N MET A 1 -11.99 -69.97 -13.21
CA MET A 1 -11.17 -68.87 -12.64
C MET A 1 -11.90 -67.52 -12.50
N ASN A 2 -13.20 -67.38 -12.83
CA ASN A 2 -13.89 -66.08 -12.89
C ASN A 2 -14.62 -65.57 -11.61
N SER A 3 -14.46 -66.20 -10.43
CA SER A 3 -15.20 -65.79 -9.22
C SER A 3 -14.40 -64.96 -8.19
N SER A 4 -13.08 -64.87 -8.31
CA SER A 4 -12.25 -64.09 -7.39
C SER A 4 -11.84 -62.76 -8.02
N LYS A 5 -12.16 -61.64 -7.35
CA LYS A 5 -11.70 -60.30 -7.72
C LYS A 5 -10.32 -59.96 -7.11
N ASN A 6 -9.78 -60.80 -6.23
CA ASN A 6 -8.55 -60.52 -5.51
C ASN A 6 -7.36 -61.12 -6.29
N PRO A 7 -6.40 -60.31 -6.78
CA PRO A 7 -5.25 -60.80 -7.51
C PRO A 7 -4.40 -61.80 -6.72
N ASN A 8 -4.34 -61.68 -5.39
CA ASN A 8 -3.58 -62.60 -4.53
C ASN A 8 -4.22 -64.00 -4.53
N GLU A 9 -5.54 -64.08 -4.37
CA GLU A 9 -6.27 -65.35 -4.41
C GLU A 9 -6.17 -66.04 -5.79
N LEU A 10 -6.08 -65.27 -6.87
CA LEU A 10 -5.90 -65.81 -8.21
C LEU A 10 -4.51 -66.43 -8.38
N LEU A 11 -3.46 -65.78 -7.86
CA LEU A 11 -2.09 -66.30 -7.88
C LEU A 11 -1.93 -67.54 -7.00
N GLU A 12 -2.57 -67.55 -5.83
CA GLU A 12 -2.58 -68.75 -4.96
C GLU A 12 -3.24 -69.95 -5.66
N LYS A 13 -4.42 -69.75 -6.26
CA LYS A 13 -5.11 -70.81 -7.01
C LYS A 13 -4.29 -71.30 -8.20
N LEU A 14 -3.58 -70.40 -8.88
CA LEU A 14 -2.71 -70.74 -10.00
C LEU A 14 -1.53 -71.60 -9.52
N LEU A 15 -0.89 -71.23 -8.40
CA LEU A 15 0.17 -72.03 -7.80
C LEU A 15 -0.32 -73.40 -7.34
N ASP A 16 -1.49 -73.48 -6.69
CA ASP A 16 -2.10 -74.77 -6.31
C ASP A 16 -2.33 -75.68 -7.52
N GLN A 17 -2.77 -75.12 -8.64
CA GLN A 17 -2.95 -75.87 -9.89
C GLN A 17 -1.63 -76.33 -10.48
N CYS A 18 -0.60 -75.48 -10.49
CA CYS A 18 0.74 -75.86 -10.93
C CYS A 18 1.27 -77.04 -10.13
N ILE A 19 1.16 -76.98 -8.80
CA ILE A 19 1.59 -78.04 -7.89
C ILE A 19 0.81 -79.33 -8.16
N ALA A 20 -0.52 -79.25 -8.26
CA ALA A 20 -1.38 -80.42 -8.48
C ALA A 20 -1.15 -81.09 -9.85
N MET A 21 -0.93 -80.31 -10.92
CA MET A 21 -0.77 -80.84 -12.28
C MET A 21 0.62 -81.41 -12.53
N THR A 22 1.67 -80.81 -11.94
CA THR A 22 3.06 -81.29 -12.06
C THR A 22 3.43 -82.35 -11.02
N GLY A 23 2.62 -82.53 -9.98
CA GLY A 23 2.94 -83.42 -8.86
C GLY A 23 4.08 -82.91 -7.96
N ALA A 24 4.33 -81.60 -7.97
CA ALA A 24 5.29 -80.92 -7.09
C ALA A 24 4.86 -81.00 -5.61
N SER A 25 5.80 -80.74 -4.70
CA SER A 25 5.52 -80.57 -3.27
C SER A 25 5.24 -79.11 -2.89
N SER A 26 5.91 -78.16 -3.54
CA SER A 26 5.81 -76.73 -3.26
C SER A 26 5.95 -75.89 -4.53
N GLY A 27 5.63 -74.61 -4.43
CA GLY A 27 5.90 -73.66 -5.50
C GLY A 27 5.89 -72.22 -5.01
N SER A 28 6.59 -71.35 -5.75
CA SER A 28 6.69 -69.93 -5.45
C SER A 28 6.74 -69.08 -6.70
N ILE A 29 6.36 -67.82 -6.51
CA ILE A 29 6.58 -66.73 -7.47
C ILE A 29 7.55 -65.78 -6.81
N MET A 30 8.68 -65.55 -7.48
CA MET A 30 9.66 -64.54 -7.08
C MET A 30 9.65 -63.38 -8.06
N LEU A 31 9.69 -62.16 -7.56
CA LEU A 31 9.79 -60.93 -8.35
C LEU A 31 11.08 -60.20 -8.03
N LYS A 32 11.63 -59.56 -9.05
CA LYS A 32 12.77 -58.65 -8.95
C LYS A 32 12.34 -57.36 -8.25
N GLU A 33 13.07 -56.96 -7.22
CA GLU A 33 12.86 -55.67 -6.55
C GLU A 33 13.16 -54.50 -7.51
N PRO A 34 12.41 -53.38 -7.42
CA PRO A 34 12.72 -52.17 -8.17
C PRO A 34 14.14 -51.68 -7.85
N ASP A 35 14.91 -51.34 -8.87
CA ASP A 35 16.28 -50.79 -8.75
C ASP A 35 17.31 -51.70 -8.04
N SER A 36 17.02 -53.00 -7.91
CA SER A 36 17.90 -54.02 -7.31
C SER A 36 17.91 -55.31 -8.14
N ASP A 37 18.99 -56.09 -8.05
CA ASP A 37 19.07 -57.45 -8.61
C ASP A 37 18.57 -58.53 -7.65
N GLU A 38 17.94 -58.15 -6.54
CA GLU A 38 17.33 -59.08 -5.60
C GLU A 38 16.00 -59.61 -6.12
N LEU A 39 15.83 -60.94 -6.09
CA LEU A 39 14.58 -61.65 -6.24
C LEU A 39 14.01 -61.99 -4.87
N LYS A 40 12.75 -61.62 -4.65
CA LYS A 40 12.01 -61.94 -3.43
C LYS A 40 10.77 -62.74 -3.73
N ILE A 41 10.52 -63.73 -2.87
CA ILE A 41 9.29 -64.51 -2.92
C ILE A 41 8.13 -63.59 -2.55
N VAL A 42 7.22 -63.37 -3.52
CA VAL A 42 6.01 -62.57 -3.33
C VAL A 42 4.77 -63.43 -3.11
N PHE A 43 4.79 -64.68 -3.59
CA PHE A 43 3.75 -65.68 -3.35
C PHE A 43 4.38 -67.06 -3.22
N HIS A 44 3.82 -67.90 -2.36
CA HIS A 44 4.29 -69.26 -2.15
C HIS A 44 3.15 -70.19 -1.74
N ARG A 45 3.33 -71.49 -1.95
CA ARG A 45 2.46 -72.56 -1.48
C ARG A 45 3.30 -73.72 -0.95
N ASN A 46 2.88 -74.28 0.18
CA ASN A 46 3.55 -75.39 0.88
C ASN A 46 5.03 -75.10 1.25
N LEU A 47 5.32 -73.83 1.58
CA LEU A 47 6.62 -73.34 2.05
C LEU A 47 6.47 -72.74 3.45
N ASP A 48 7.42 -73.00 4.36
CA ASP A 48 7.43 -72.48 5.73
C ASP A 48 7.78 -70.98 5.74
N GLU A 49 6.99 -70.17 6.47
CA GLU A 49 7.17 -68.72 6.58
C GLU A 49 8.56 -68.30 7.09
N ARG A 50 9.23 -69.13 7.90
CA ARG A 50 10.56 -68.81 8.44
C ARG A 50 11.67 -68.84 7.38
N ILE A 51 11.44 -69.56 6.29
CA ILE A 51 12.38 -69.68 5.16
C ILE A 51 12.21 -68.49 4.21
N LEU A 52 10.98 -67.96 4.08
CA LEU A 52 10.67 -66.80 3.24
C LEU A 52 11.43 -65.54 3.65
N GLN A 53 11.57 -65.28 4.95
CA GLN A 53 12.24 -64.07 5.46
C GLN A 53 13.77 -64.09 5.29
N LYS A 54 14.36 -65.25 4.97
CA LYS A 54 15.82 -65.42 4.82
C LYS A 54 16.27 -65.64 3.39
N THR A 55 15.34 -65.89 2.46
CA THR A 55 15.68 -66.26 1.09
C THR A 55 15.69 -65.01 0.21
N ILE A 56 16.90 -64.51 -0.08
CA ILE A 56 17.16 -63.47 -1.08
C ILE A 56 18.05 -64.12 -2.14
N ILE A 57 17.59 -64.14 -3.39
CA ILE A 57 18.34 -64.72 -4.51
C ILE A 57 18.70 -63.58 -5.46
N MET A 58 19.96 -63.46 -5.85
CA MET A 58 20.35 -62.46 -6.84
C MET A 58 20.05 -62.94 -8.26
N VAL A 59 19.74 -62.02 -9.17
CA VAL A 59 19.69 -62.33 -10.60
C VAL A 59 21.03 -62.95 -11.04
N GLY A 60 20.95 -64.11 -11.71
CA GLY A 60 22.10 -64.91 -12.11
C GLY A 60 22.61 -65.92 -11.07
N GLU A 61 22.14 -65.86 -9.82
CA GLU A 61 22.43 -66.85 -8.79
C GLU A 61 21.35 -67.94 -8.71
N GLY A 62 21.74 -69.19 -8.44
CA GLY A 62 20.77 -70.26 -8.31
C GLY A 62 20.13 -70.66 -9.65
N VAL A 63 19.20 -71.63 -9.59
CA VAL A 63 18.36 -72.00 -10.72
C VAL A 63 17.40 -70.86 -11.08
N THR A 64 16.72 -70.33 -10.07
CA THR A 64 15.74 -69.24 -10.21
C THR A 64 16.35 -67.94 -10.73
N GLY A 65 17.50 -67.49 -10.21
CA GLY A 65 18.16 -66.27 -10.68
C GLY A 65 18.71 -66.40 -12.09
N PHE A 66 19.19 -67.59 -12.48
CA PHE A 66 19.62 -67.86 -13.86
C PHE A 66 18.44 -67.81 -14.85
N VAL A 67 17.27 -68.33 -14.47
CA VAL A 67 16.06 -68.23 -15.30
C VAL A 67 15.65 -66.78 -15.55
N VAL A 68 15.78 -65.91 -14.55
CA VAL A 68 15.51 -64.47 -14.72
C VAL A 68 16.55 -63.79 -15.61
N GLN A 69 17.82 -64.18 -15.51
CA GLN A 69 18.91 -63.61 -16.30
C GLN A 69 18.83 -64.00 -17.79
N GLU A 70 18.67 -65.28 -18.09
CA GLU A 70 18.67 -65.79 -19.47
C GLU A 70 17.30 -65.73 -20.13
N GLY A 71 16.24 -65.73 -19.32
CA GLY A 71 14.88 -65.74 -19.82
C GLY A 71 14.41 -67.05 -20.44
N LEU A 72 15.07 -68.14 -20.08
CA LEU A 72 14.76 -69.49 -20.54
C LEU A 72 14.30 -70.36 -19.37
N PRO A 73 13.35 -71.29 -19.58
CA PRO A 73 12.95 -72.23 -18.54
C PRO A 73 14.13 -73.16 -18.19
N LYS A 74 14.16 -73.62 -16.94
CA LYS A 74 15.18 -74.55 -16.44
C LYS A 74 14.52 -75.68 -15.67
N LEU A 75 14.73 -76.89 -16.17
CA LEU A 75 14.30 -78.15 -15.57
C LEU A 75 15.49 -78.84 -14.90
N VAL A 76 15.39 -79.09 -13.60
CA VAL A 76 16.41 -79.76 -12.79
C VAL A 76 15.77 -80.98 -12.14
N ASN A 77 16.04 -82.16 -12.71
CA ASN A 77 15.48 -83.41 -12.21
C ASN A 77 16.27 -84.06 -11.08
N ASP A 78 17.50 -83.60 -10.84
CA ASP A 78 18.32 -84.00 -9.70
C ASP A 78 19.19 -82.81 -9.29
N VAL A 79 18.85 -82.18 -8.18
CA VAL A 79 19.57 -80.98 -7.70
C VAL A 79 21.03 -81.28 -7.31
N ASP A 80 21.35 -82.52 -6.94
CA ASP A 80 22.73 -82.94 -6.63
C ASP A 80 23.64 -82.89 -7.86
N LEU A 81 23.04 -82.92 -9.06
CA LEU A 81 23.74 -82.91 -10.35
C LEU A 81 23.75 -81.52 -11.01
N GLU A 82 23.07 -80.52 -10.45
CA GLU A 82 22.99 -79.17 -11.01
C GLU A 82 23.99 -78.23 -10.29
N PRO A 83 25.10 -77.84 -10.93
CA PRO A 83 26.15 -77.03 -10.29
C PRO A 83 25.66 -75.65 -9.85
N LYS A 84 24.59 -75.15 -10.46
CA LYS A 84 24.01 -73.84 -10.16
C LYS A 84 22.93 -73.90 -9.07
N TYR A 85 22.60 -75.07 -8.53
CA TYR A 85 21.57 -75.18 -7.51
C TYR A 85 22.05 -74.56 -6.19
N ILE A 86 21.23 -73.68 -5.62
CA ILE A 86 21.44 -73.11 -4.29
C ILE A 86 20.38 -73.73 -3.38
N PRO A 87 20.75 -74.56 -2.39
CA PRO A 87 19.77 -75.20 -1.51
C PRO A 87 19.07 -74.15 -0.66
N VAL A 88 17.77 -73.98 -0.90
CA VAL A 88 16.87 -73.17 -0.06
C VAL A 88 16.24 -74.04 1.03
N ARG A 89 16.14 -75.36 0.79
CA ARG A 89 15.68 -76.41 1.71
C ARG A 89 16.41 -77.72 1.44
N ASP A 90 16.59 -78.52 2.50
CA ASP A 90 17.29 -79.81 2.42
C ASP A 90 16.47 -80.94 1.79
N ASP A 91 15.14 -80.78 1.65
CA ASP A 91 14.24 -81.81 1.16
C ASP A 91 13.91 -81.71 -0.34
N ILE A 92 14.41 -80.67 -1.03
CA ILE A 92 14.20 -80.50 -2.47
C ILE A 92 15.17 -81.42 -3.23
N GLN A 93 14.63 -82.21 -4.15
CA GLN A 93 15.40 -83.12 -5.02
C GLN A 93 15.28 -82.78 -6.51
N ALA A 94 14.23 -82.07 -6.91
CA ALA A 94 14.01 -81.58 -8.26
C ALA A 94 13.34 -80.21 -8.23
N GLU A 95 13.61 -79.38 -9.23
CA GLU A 95 13.09 -78.02 -9.40
C GLU A 95 12.76 -77.75 -10.87
N LEU A 96 11.62 -77.11 -11.12
CA LEU A 96 11.26 -76.58 -12.43
C LEU A 96 10.94 -75.09 -12.29
N ALA A 97 11.71 -74.27 -12.98
CA ALA A 97 11.60 -72.82 -12.94
C ALA A 97 11.37 -72.25 -14.35
N VAL A 98 10.43 -71.32 -14.47
CA VAL A 98 10.07 -70.66 -15.73
C VAL A 98 10.01 -69.14 -15.57
N PRO A 99 10.41 -68.36 -16.59
CA PRO A 99 10.50 -66.91 -16.49
C PRO A 99 9.11 -66.24 -16.48
N LEU A 100 8.95 -65.19 -15.67
CA LEU A 100 7.77 -64.32 -15.67
C LEU A 100 8.06 -63.06 -16.48
N ASN A 101 7.49 -63.02 -17.69
CA ASN A 101 7.55 -61.84 -18.56
C ASN A 101 6.40 -60.87 -18.25
N ILE A 102 6.71 -59.82 -17.50
CA ILE A 102 5.77 -58.77 -17.10
C ILE A 102 6.07 -57.51 -17.91
N GLN A 103 5.07 -57.03 -18.67
CA GLN A 103 5.18 -55.84 -19.51
C GLN A 103 6.35 -55.87 -20.52
N GLY A 104 6.65 -57.05 -21.09
CA GLY A 104 7.69 -57.20 -22.10
C GLY A 104 9.12 -57.34 -21.54
N SER A 105 9.26 -57.47 -20.22
CA SER A 105 10.55 -57.69 -19.54
C SER A 105 10.45 -58.83 -18.54
N ILE A 106 11.52 -59.59 -18.36
CA ILE A 106 11.57 -60.70 -17.40
C ILE A 106 11.81 -60.12 -16.02
N ARG A 107 10.76 -60.11 -15.20
CA ARG A 107 10.75 -59.45 -13.89
C ARG A 107 10.59 -60.42 -12.73
N GLY A 108 10.65 -61.72 -13.01
CA GLY A 108 10.52 -62.73 -12.00
C GLY A 108 10.57 -64.14 -12.56
N VAL A 109 10.29 -65.09 -11.69
CA VAL A 109 10.29 -66.52 -11.97
C VAL A 109 9.16 -67.18 -11.21
N LEU A 110 8.50 -68.12 -11.87
CA LEU A 110 7.57 -69.06 -11.26
C LEU A 110 8.30 -70.40 -11.16
N ASN A 111 8.44 -70.94 -9.95
CA ASN A 111 9.11 -72.22 -9.72
C ASN A 111 8.21 -73.19 -8.94
N VAL A 112 8.40 -74.47 -9.18
CA VAL A 112 7.85 -75.58 -8.39
C VAL A 112 8.97 -76.54 -8.02
N ASP A 113 8.90 -77.06 -6.80
CA ASP A 113 9.92 -77.92 -6.22
C ASP A 113 9.31 -79.26 -5.79
N SER A 114 10.08 -80.33 -5.90
CA SER A 114 9.69 -81.69 -5.52
C SER A 114 10.74 -82.35 -4.65
N ASN A 115 10.29 -83.18 -3.71
CA ASN A 115 11.15 -84.01 -2.87
C ASN A 115 11.50 -85.37 -3.52
N ARG A 116 11.23 -85.53 -4.82
CA ARG A 116 11.56 -86.71 -5.60
C ARG A 116 12.43 -86.33 -6.80
N LYS A 117 13.51 -87.08 -7.04
CA LYS A 117 14.27 -86.99 -8.30
C LYS A 117 13.39 -87.38 -9.50
N ASN A 118 13.65 -86.78 -10.65
CA ASN A 118 12.92 -86.98 -11.90
C ASN A 118 11.41 -86.72 -11.78
N ALA A 119 11.02 -85.75 -10.95
CA ALA A 119 9.62 -85.43 -10.73
C ALA A 119 8.95 -84.71 -11.91
N PHE A 120 9.72 -84.08 -12.79
CA PHE A 120 9.21 -83.19 -13.82
C PHE A 120 9.65 -83.63 -15.23
N THR A 121 8.82 -83.33 -16.21
CA THR A 121 8.95 -83.70 -17.62
C THR A 121 9.03 -82.45 -18.50
N GLU A 122 9.40 -82.61 -19.77
CA GLU A 122 9.34 -81.50 -20.73
C GLU A 122 7.92 -80.95 -20.92
N SER A 123 6.89 -81.80 -20.84
CA SER A 123 5.49 -81.32 -20.88
C SER A 123 5.10 -80.45 -19.70
N ASP A 124 5.77 -80.59 -18.55
CA ASP A 124 5.55 -79.72 -17.41
C ASP A 124 6.11 -78.31 -17.66
N ILE A 125 7.13 -78.18 -18.52
CA ILE A 125 7.67 -76.87 -18.92
C ILE A 125 6.58 -76.06 -19.64
N ASP A 126 5.89 -76.66 -20.62
CA ASP A 126 4.84 -75.98 -21.39
C ASP A 126 3.68 -75.54 -20.49
N LEU A 127 3.30 -76.40 -19.54
CA LEU A 127 2.27 -76.11 -18.54
C LEU A 127 2.69 -74.95 -17.65
N MET A 128 3.90 -75.01 -17.10
CA MET A 128 4.45 -73.98 -16.23
C MET A 128 4.62 -72.65 -16.97
N GLN A 129 5.06 -72.66 -18.23
CA GLN A 129 5.15 -71.45 -19.06
C GLN A 129 3.76 -70.82 -19.30
N THR A 130 2.73 -71.64 -19.50
CA THR A 130 1.35 -71.15 -19.62
C THR A 130 0.87 -70.51 -18.31
N ALA A 131 1.16 -71.15 -17.17
CA ALA A 131 0.86 -70.63 -15.86
C ALA A 131 1.64 -69.33 -15.56
N ALA A 132 2.91 -69.26 -15.95
CA ALA A 132 3.74 -68.07 -15.84
C ALA A 132 3.17 -66.90 -16.65
N HIS A 133 2.65 -67.17 -17.86
CA HIS A 133 1.97 -66.14 -18.64
C HIS A 133 0.72 -65.60 -17.93
N GLN A 134 -0.11 -66.47 -17.35
CA GLN A 134 -1.29 -66.05 -16.59
C GLN A 134 -0.92 -65.28 -15.32
N ALA A 135 0.08 -65.75 -14.57
CA ALA A 135 0.60 -65.07 -13.39
C ALA A 135 1.13 -63.68 -13.75
N ALA A 136 1.88 -63.55 -14.85
CA ALA A 136 2.40 -62.28 -15.33
C ALA A 136 1.27 -61.30 -15.71
N GLN A 137 0.18 -61.77 -16.32
CA GLN A 137 -1.00 -60.93 -16.60
C GLN A 137 -1.67 -60.43 -15.31
N ILE A 138 -1.84 -61.29 -14.30
CA ILE A 138 -2.45 -60.91 -13.01
C ILE A 138 -1.58 -59.87 -12.30
N LEU A 139 -0.26 -60.10 -12.24
CA LEU A 139 0.70 -59.19 -11.62
C LEU A 139 0.78 -57.84 -12.35
N SER A 140 0.84 -57.85 -13.69
CA SER A 140 0.82 -56.64 -14.50
C SER A 140 -0.44 -55.81 -14.25
N ARG A 141 -1.61 -56.46 -14.21
CA ARG A 141 -2.88 -55.79 -13.90
C ARG A 141 -2.86 -55.17 -12.50
N ASN A 142 -2.38 -55.89 -11.50
CA ASN A 142 -2.31 -55.40 -10.12
C ASN A 142 -1.38 -54.18 -10.01
N MET A 143 -0.21 -54.22 -10.65
CA MET A 143 0.72 -53.09 -10.71
C MET A 143 0.08 -51.85 -11.36
N MET A 144 -0.57 -52.02 -12.51
CA MET A 144 -1.26 -50.92 -13.20
C MET A 144 -2.43 -50.36 -12.36
N THR A 145 -3.19 -51.21 -11.67
CA THR A 145 -4.27 -50.74 -10.78
C THR A 145 -3.71 -49.92 -9.62
N LYS A 146 -2.64 -50.37 -8.98
CA LYS A 146 -1.99 -49.61 -7.89
C LYS A 146 -1.41 -48.28 -8.37
N GLU A 147 -0.79 -48.24 -9.55
CA GLU A 147 -0.28 -47.01 -10.14
C GLU A 147 -1.42 -46.03 -10.46
N LEU A 148 -2.54 -46.54 -10.99
CA LEU A 148 -3.74 -45.73 -11.27
C LEU A 148 -4.38 -45.19 -9.98
N GLU A 149 -4.49 -46.02 -8.93
CA GLU A 149 -4.98 -45.60 -7.61
C GLU A 149 -4.12 -44.49 -7.02
N ASN A 150 -2.80 -44.61 -7.07
CA ASN A 150 -1.87 -43.57 -6.63
C ASN A 150 -2.05 -42.27 -7.44
N LYS A 151 -2.19 -42.36 -8.77
CA LYS A 151 -2.43 -41.19 -9.63
C LYS A 151 -3.76 -40.51 -9.33
N ILE A 152 -4.83 -41.28 -9.08
CA ILE A 152 -6.14 -40.75 -8.66
C ILE A 152 -6.03 -40.07 -7.29
N GLN A 153 -5.32 -40.66 -6.34
CA GLN A 153 -5.11 -40.07 -5.02
C GLN A 153 -4.38 -38.73 -5.12
N LEU A 154 -3.28 -38.66 -5.88
CA LEU A 154 -2.56 -37.40 -6.12
C LEU A 154 -3.46 -36.34 -6.77
N GLN A 155 -4.27 -36.72 -7.76
CA GLN A 155 -5.23 -35.79 -8.38
C GLN A 155 -6.25 -35.26 -7.38
N GLN A 156 -6.78 -36.10 -6.48
CA GLN A 156 -7.72 -35.65 -5.45
C GLN A 156 -7.06 -34.65 -4.50
N ILE A 157 -5.83 -34.92 -4.05
CA ILE A 157 -5.08 -34.01 -3.19
C ILE A 157 -4.81 -32.68 -3.92
N LEU A 158 -4.51 -32.71 -5.21
CA LEU A 158 -4.31 -31.50 -6.02
C LEU A 158 -5.54 -30.59 -5.99
N ILE A 159 -6.72 -31.18 -6.21
CA ILE A 159 -8.01 -30.48 -6.24
C ILE A 159 -8.32 -29.90 -4.87
N ASP A 160 -8.13 -30.69 -3.81
CA ASP A 160 -8.38 -30.26 -2.44
C ASP A 160 -7.47 -29.08 -2.05
N ILE A 161 -6.17 -29.18 -2.35
CA ILE A 161 -5.21 -28.09 -2.12
C ILE A 161 -5.61 -26.84 -2.91
N SER A 162 -5.94 -26.98 -4.19
CA SER A 162 -6.38 -25.86 -5.04
C SER A 162 -7.54 -25.09 -4.40
N ASN A 163 -8.59 -25.80 -3.99
CA ASN A 163 -9.81 -25.23 -3.44
C ASN A 163 -9.60 -24.55 -2.07
N GLU A 164 -8.73 -25.12 -1.23
CA GLU A 164 -8.46 -24.56 0.08
C GLU A 164 -7.49 -23.37 0.01
N VAL A 165 -6.44 -23.46 -0.81
CA VAL A 165 -5.49 -22.35 -1.04
C VAL A 165 -6.20 -21.13 -1.64
N GLU A 166 -7.16 -21.33 -2.54
CA GLU A 166 -7.91 -20.22 -3.15
C GLU A 166 -8.57 -19.32 -2.09
N LYS A 167 -9.09 -19.90 -1.01
CA LYS A 167 -9.79 -19.20 0.08
C LYS A 167 -8.87 -18.42 1.04
N ILE A 168 -7.56 -18.68 1.00
CA ILE A 168 -6.59 -18.07 1.92
C ILE A 168 -6.03 -16.79 1.30
N SER A 169 -6.01 -15.70 2.07
CA SER A 169 -5.47 -14.42 1.59
C SER A 169 -3.96 -14.30 1.80
N GLU A 170 -3.46 -14.80 2.93
CA GLU A 170 -2.06 -14.68 3.33
C GLU A 170 -1.17 -15.76 2.70
N LEU A 171 -0.01 -15.36 2.18
CA LEU A 171 0.95 -16.27 1.55
C LEU A 171 1.45 -17.34 2.53
N ARG A 172 1.75 -16.95 3.77
CA ARG A 172 2.28 -17.85 4.80
C ARG A 172 1.26 -18.95 5.14
N ASP A 173 0.01 -18.55 5.39
CA ASP A 173 -1.06 -19.49 5.71
C ASP A 173 -1.34 -20.46 4.56
N ALA A 174 -1.28 -19.98 3.31
CA ALA A 174 -1.45 -20.81 2.13
C ALA A 174 -0.31 -21.83 2.00
N PHE A 175 0.93 -21.39 2.22
CA PHE A 175 2.09 -22.27 2.24
C PHE A 175 1.99 -23.33 3.34
N ASP A 176 1.65 -22.94 4.57
CA ASP A 176 1.54 -23.86 5.71
C ASP A 176 0.46 -24.93 5.49
N LEU A 177 -0.68 -24.54 4.90
CA LEU A 177 -1.72 -25.48 4.50
C LEU A 177 -1.19 -26.50 3.49
N VAL A 178 -0.53 -26.03 2.43
CA VAL A 178 0.04 -26.91 1.41
C VAL A 178 1.03 -27.87 2.03
N MET A 179 1.96 -27.37 2.85
CA MET A 179 2.97 -28.21 3.51
C MET A 179 2.36 -29.24 4.44
N LYS A 180 1.29 -28.90 5.17
CA LYS A 180 0.55 -29.85 5.99
C LYS A 180 -0.04 -30.98 5.14
N LYS A 181 -0.75 -30.65 4.05
CA LYS A 181 -1.34 -31.66 3.15
C LYS A 181 -0.27 -32.55 2.49
N LEU A 182 0.87 -31.96 2.12
CA LEU A 182 2.00 -32.69 1.57
C LEU A 182 2.64 -33.63 2.61
N THR A 183 2.76 -33.19 3.87
CA THR A 183 3.28 -34.00 4.99
C THR A 183 2.36 -35.19 5.26
N ASP A 184 1.05 -34.94 5.32
CA ASP A 184 0.04 -35.96 5.63
C ASP A 184 -0.05 -37.07 4.56
N ASN A 185 0.35 -36.79 3.31
CA ASN A 185 0.14 -37.71 2.18
C ASN A 185 1.42 -38.21 1.50
N LEU A 186 2.54 -37.46 1.53
CA LEU A 186 3.77 -37.76 0.76
C LEU A 186 5.03 -37.94 1.63
N LYS A 187 4.88 -38.05 2.95
CA LYS A 187 6.00 -38.16 3.91
C LYS A 187 7.01 -37.02 3.78
N ILE A 188 6.55 -35.83 3.42
CA ILE A 188 7.38 -34.63 3.42
C ILE A 188 7.67 -34.24 4.86
N HIS A 189 8.94 -34.07 5.20
CA HIS A 189 9.35 -33.67 6.54
C HIS A 189 9.44 -32.15 6.68
N ARG A 190 9.90 -31.48 5.62
CA ARG A 190 10.20 -30.05 5.62
C ARG A 190 9.90 -29.46 4.27
N GLY A 191 9.57 -28.17 4.28
CA GLY A 191 9.47 -27.38 3.07
C GLY A 191 9.89 -25.94 3.31
N MET A 192 10.31 -25.26 2.26
CA MET A 192 10.65 -23.85 2.27
C MET A 192 10.24 -23.17 0.97
N LEU A 193 9.79 -21.93 1.11
CA LEU A 193 9.57 -21.01 0.00
C LEU A 193 10.67 -19.97 0.01
N VAL A 194 11.43 -19.92 -1.07
CA VAL A 194 12.57 -19.03 -1.27
C VAL A 194 12.23 -18.04 -2.37
N LEU A 195 12.24 -16.74 -2.08
CA LEU A 195 11.91 -15.69 -3.06
C LEU A 195 13.11 -14.74 -3.24
N PHE A 196 13.10 -13.97 -4.33
CA PHE A 196 14.08 -12.90 -4.52
C PHE A 196 13.98 -11.84 -3.42
N ASP A 197 15.14 -11.31 -3.04
CA ASP A 197 15.21 -10.14 -2.17
C ASP A 197 14.67 -8.92 -2.92
N THR A 198 13.91 -8.07 -2.21
CA THR A 198 13.40 -6.82 -2.75
C THR A 198 14.49 -5.79 -3.01
N GLU A 199 15.65 -5.91 -2.35
CA GLU A 199 16.77 -4.97 -2.47
C GLU A 199 17.90 -5.50 -3.37
N ASP A 200 18.09 -6.82 -3.46
CA ASP A 200 19.10 -7.46 -4.31
C ASP A 200 18.51 -8.56 -5.21
N ILE A 201 18.32 -8.22 -6.49
CA ILE A 201 17.79 -9.12 -7.51
C ILE A 201 18.69 -10.35 -7.80
N ASN A 202 19.91 -10.42 -7.28
CA ASN A 202 20.79 -11.59 -7.41
C ASN A 202 20.76 -12.51 -6.20
N GLN A 203 20.01 -12.13 -5.16
CA GLN A 203 19.92 -12.86 -3.90
C GLN A 203 18.51 -13.40 -3.69
N LEU A 204 18.44 -14.60 -3.14
CA LEU A 204 17.20 -15.20 -2.67
C LEU A 204 17.28 -15.53 -1.19
N SER A 205 16.16 -15.39 -0.49
CA SER A 205 16.03 -15.67 0.93
C SER A 205 14.78 -16.50 1.23
N VAL A 206 14.85 -17.31 2.28
CA VAL A 206 13.68 -18.07 2.77
C VAL A 206 12.65 -17.10 3.35
N VAL A 207 11.48 -17.02 2.72
CA VAL A 207 10.37 -16.15 3.14
C VAL A 207 9.45 -16.87 4.13
N THR A 208 9.23 -18.17 3.92
CA THR A 208 8.48 -19.01 4.86
C THR A 208 8.94 -20.46 4.78
N ALA A 209 8.78 -21.20 5.87
CA ALA A 209 9.19 -22.59 5.97
C ALA A 209 8.32 -23.38 6.94
N TYR A 210 8.26 -24.69 6.72
CA TYR A 210 7.50 -25.65 7.51
C TYR A 210 8.44 -26.63 8.19
N ASN A 211 8.23 -26.88 9.49
CA ASN A 211 9.12 -27.66 10.36
C ASN A 211 10.58 -27.14 10.39
N LEU A 212 10.74 -25.81 10.36
CA LEU A 212 12.01 -25.11 10.51
C LEU A 212 11.86 -23.95 11.51
N THR A 213 12.93 -23.66 12.25
CA THR A 213 12.99 -22.53 13.18
C THR A 213 13.34 -21.22 12.44
N GLU A 214 12.99 -20.07 13.02
CA GLU A 214 13.34 -18.76 12.45
C GLU A 214 14.86 -18.57 12.29
N ASP A 215 15.66 -19.09 13.24
CA ASP A 215 17.13 -19.07 13.17
C ASP A 215 17.65 -19.90 11.98
N GLU A 216 17.07 -21.07 11.73
CA GLU A 216 17.40 -21.88 10.54
C GLU A 216 17.01 -21.18 9.25
N MET A 217 15.82 -20.55 9.20
CA MET A 217 15.34 -19.80 8.04
C MET A 217 16.24 -18.61 7.71
N SER A 218 16.68 -17.84 8.72
CA SER A 218 17.53 -16.65 8.53
C SER A 218 18.88 -16.95 7.84
N ARG A 219 19.36 -18.19 7.95
CA ARG A 219 20.58 -18.66 7.29
C ARG A 219 20.36 -19.08 5.83
N GLY A 220 19.12 -19.25 5.40
CA GLY A 220 18.73 -19.70 4.08
C GLY A 220 18.83 -18.61 3.02
N VAL A 221 20.06 -18.19 2.70
CA VAL A 221 20.35 -17.19 1.67
C VAL A 221 21.14 -17.86 0.54
N TYR A 222 20.73 -17.59 -0.70
CA TYR A 222 21.25 -18.21 -1.92
C TYR A 222 21.47 -17.18 -3.02
N LYS A 223 22.42 -17.44 -3.93
CA LYS A 223 22.59 -16.66 -5.16
C LYS A 223 22.07 -17.41 -6.37
N VAL A 224 21.74 -16.67 -7.43
CA VAL A 224 21.38 -17.26 -8.73
C VAL A 224 22.52 -18.16 -9.23
N GLY A 225 22.19 -19.38 -9.66
CA GLY A 225 23.13 -20.42 -10.12
C GLY A 225 23.86 -21.18 -9.01
N GLU A 226 23.69 -20.80 -7.74
CA GLU A 226 24.37 -21.40 -6.61
C GLU A 226 23.59 -22.58 -5.99
N GLY A 227 24.22 -23.76 -5.96
CA GLY A 227 23.61 -24.98 -5.43
C GLY A 227 22.29 -25.34 -6.12
N VAL A 228 21.52 -26.25 -5.53
CA VAL A 228 20.26 -26.71 -6.14
C VAL A 228 19.26 -25.58 -6.33
N ILE A 229 19.03 -24.77 -5.29
CA ILE A 229 18.05 -23.68 -5.31
C ILE A 229 18.42 -22.64 -6.37
N GLY A 230 19.68 -22.18 -6.38
CA GLY A 230 20.15 -21.21 -7.37
C GLY A 230 20.13 -21.76 -8.80
N LYS A 231 20.41 -23.07 -8.99
CA LYS A 231 20.31 -23.72 -10.30
C LYS A 231 18.87 -23.78 -10.81
N VAL A 232 17.89 -24.12 -9.96
CA VAL A 232 16.46 -24.09 -10.36
C VAL A 232 16.06 -22.71 -10.89
N VAL A 233 16.53 -21.64 -10.24
CA VAL A 233 16.29 -20.27 -10.70
C VAL A 233 16.97 -19.99 -12.04
N ALA A 234 18.23 -20.44 -12.20
CA ALA A 234 19.01 -20.21 -13.42
C ALA A 234 18.53 -21.03 -14.62
N THR A 235 17.99 -22.23 -14.41
CA THR A 235 17.55 -23.14 -15.48
C THR A 235 16.05 -23.09 -15.74
N HIS A 236 15.26 -22.55 -14.81
CA HIS A 236 13.79 -22.53 -14.83
C HIS A 236 13.15 -23.93 -14.83
N THR A 237 13.89 -24.96 -14.40
CA THR A 237 13.42 -26.36 -14.40
C THR A 237 13.44 -26.95 -12.99
N PRO A 238 12.50 -27.86 -12.66
CA PRO A 238 12.58 -28.66 -11.44
C PRO A 238 13.90 -29.44 -11.34
N ILE A 239 14.41 -29.58 -10.12
CA ILE A 239 15.53 -30.48 -9.80
C ILE A 239 15.08 -31.38 -8.64
N ALA A 240 15.22 -32.70 -8.83
CA ALA A 240 14.94 -33.70 -7.82
C ALA A 240 16.18 -34.55 -7.58
N ILE A 241 16.59 -34.66 -6.32
CA ILE A 241 17.78 -35.38 -5.89
C ILE A 241 17.32 -36.60 -5.08
N PRO A 242 17.70 -37.82 -5.46
CA PRO A 242 17.38 -39.04 -4.71
C PRO A 242 17.96 -39.05 -3.29
N ASP A 243 19.24 -38.71 -3.15
CA ASP A 243 19.96 -38.70 -1.87
C ASP A 243 20.88 -37.48 -1.78
N ILE A 244 20.50 -36.53 -0.93
CA ILE A 244 21.26 -35.29 -0.68
C ILE A 244 22.69 -35.54 -0.18
N ASN A 245 22.99 -36.71 0.40
CA ASN A 245 24.35 -37.02 0.86
C ASN A 245 25.30 -37.37 -0.29
N ARG A 246 24.74 -37.70 -1.47
CA ARG A 246 25.50 -38.08 -2.68
C ARG A 246 25.57 -36.96 -3.71
N ASP A 247 24.82 -35.88 -3.53
CA ASP A 247 24.76 -34.76 -4.46
C ASP A 247 25.71 -33.63 -4.06
N LYS A 248 26.55 -33.19 -5.00
CA LYS A 248 27.58 -32.17 -4.74
C LYS A 248 27.03 -30.74 -4.74
N ASP A 249 25.86 -30.54 -5.34
CA ASP A 249 25.23 -29.22 -5.48
C ASP A 249 24.26 -28.93 -4.33
N PHE A 250 23.94 -29.93 -3.49
CA PHE A 250 23.14 -29.72 -2.30
C PHE A 250 23.89 -28.92 -1.23
N LEU A 251 23.38 -27.72 -0.91
CA LEU A 251 23.95 -26.83 0.09
C LEU A 251 23.11 -26.83 1.37
N ASN A 252 23.63 -27.38 2.46
CA ASN A 252 22.99 -27.35 3.77
C ASN A 252 23.16 -25.98 4.47
N ARG A 253 22.76 -24.88 3.80
CA ARG A 253 22.91 -23.48 4.28
C ARG A 253 22.27 -23.25 5.66
N MET A 254 21.12 -23.88 5.89
CA MET A 254 20.36 -23.80 7.14
C MET A 254 21.00 -24.58 8.30
N ARG A 255 22.03 -25.41 8.03
CA ARG A 255 22.76 -26.26 9.00
C ARG A 255 21.89 -27.30 9.73
N ILE A 256 20.91 -27.83 9.02
CA ILE A 256 19.97 -28.80 9.57
C ILE A 256 20.68 -30.15 9.80
N LYS A 257 20.43 -30.78 10.95
CA LYS A 257 20.91 -32.13 11.28
C LYS A 257 19.90 -33.17 10.78
N ARG A 258 20.42 -34.26 10.19
CA ARG A 258 19.64 -35.35 9.59
C ARG A 258 20.21 -36.69 10.06
N GLU A 259 19.38 -37.73 10.09
CA GLU A 259 19.82 -39.09 10.40
C GLU A 259 20.66 -39.65 9.24
N LYS A 260 21.78 -40.32 9.56
CA LYS A 260 22.77 -40.72 8.54
C LYS A 260 22.38 -41.95 7.72
N ASN A 261 21.44 -42.76 8.21
CA ASN A 261 21.13 -44.06 7.62
C ASN A 261 19.84 -44.06 6.77
N ILE A 262 19.19 -42.90 6.65
CA ILE A 262 17.96 -42.76 5.87
C ILE A 262 18.30 -41.88 4.66
N PRO A 263 18.21 -42.40 3.41
CA PRO A 263 18.40 -41.57 2.23
C PRO A 263 17.30 -40.52 2.16
N ILE A 264 17.68 -39.23 2.12
CA ILE A 264 16.75 -38.11 2.06
C ILE A 264 16.77 -37.53 0.65
N SER A 265 15.61 -37.49 0.02
CA SER A 265 15.38 -36.80 -1.23
C SER A 265 15.12 -35.32 -1.04
N PHE A 266 15.52 -34.53 -2.04
CA PHE A 266 15.25 -33.10 -2.09
C PHE A 266 14.64 -32.74 -3.43
N ILE A 267 13.47 -32.12 -3.41
CA ILE A 267 12.76 -31.66 -4.60
C ILE A 267 12.72 -30.14 -4.54
N ALA A 268 13.22 -29.47 -5.58
CA ALA A 268 13.16 -28.03 -5.73
C ALA A 268 12.51 -27.68 -7.06
N ILE A 269 11.44 -26.88 -7.01
CA ILE A 269 10.67 -26.48 -8.18
C ILE A 269 10.67 -24.94 -8.32
N PRO A 270 10.69 -24.41 -9.56
CA PRO A 270 10.62 -22.98 -9.76
C PRO A 270 9.18 -22.47 -9.54
N ILE A 271 9.07 -21.34 -8.86
CA ILE A 271 7.82 -20.57 -8.74
C ILE A 271 7.81 -19.56 -9.88
N ASN A 272 7.06 -19.88 -10.94
CA ASN A 272 7.01 -19.08 -12.15
C ASN A 272 5.81 -18.13 -12.15
N ILE A 273 6.07 -16.84 -12.32
CA ILE A 273 5.06 -15.77 -12.43
C ILE A 273 5.34 -15.03 -13.73
N ASP A 274 4.34 -14.96 -14.61
CA ASP A 274 4.37 -14.21 -15.87
C ASP A 274 5.60 -14.52 -16.77
N GLY A 275 6.03 -15.78 -16.77
CA GLY A 275 7.16 -16.27 -17.57
C GLY A 275 8.53 -16.09 -16.92
N MET A 276 8.61 -15.55 -15.71
CA MET A 276 9.85 -15.41 -14.94
C MET A 276 9.81 -16.29 -13.68
N THR A 277 10.95 -16.87 -13.30
CA THR A 277 11.06 -17.54 -12.00
C THR A 277 11.19 -16.48 -10.92
N SER A 278 10.20 -16.37 -10.04
CA SER A 278 10.16 -15.43 -8.91
C SER A 278 10.71 -16.03 -7.61
N GLY A 279 11.00 -17.34 -7.61
CA GLY A 279 11.51 -18.04 -6.46
C GLY A 279 11.51 -19.56 -6.64
N VAL A 280 11.68 -20.28 -5.54
CA VAL A 280 11.76 -21.75 -5.49
C VAL A 280 10.92 -22.26 -4.33
N LEU A 281 10.09 -23.27 -4.59
CA LEU A 281 9.51 -24.11 -3.53
C LEU A 281 10.35 -25.37 -3.45
N ALA A 282 10.87 -25.66 -2.25
CA ALA A 282 11.72 -26.81 -2.02
C ALA A 282 11.21 -27.65 -0.85
N VAL A 283 11.31 -28.97 -0.95
CA VAL A 283 10.87 -29.93 0.08
C VAL A 283 11.90 -31.04 0.30
N GLU A 284 11.92 -31.58 1.53
CA GLU A 284 12.71 -32.76 1.93
C GLU A 284 11.77 -33.92 2.31
N LYS A 285 12.05 -35.13 1.81
CA LYS A 285 11.34 -36.37 2.17
C LYS A 285 12.29 -37.58 2.17
N GLU A 286 11.86 -38.71 2.74
CA GLU A 286 12.60 -39.98 2.59
C GLU A 286 12.58 -40.48 1.13
N PHE A 287 13.69 -41.04 0.66
CA PHE A 287 13.74 -41.66 -0.66
C PHE A 287 13.05 -43.01 -0.66
N GLU A 288 12.17 -43.23 -1.64
CA GLU A 288 11.45 -44.50 -1.83
C GLU A 288 11.88 -45.21 -3.12
N SER A 289 11.68 -44.57 -4.26
CA SER A 289 12.13 -45.06 -5.57
C SER A 289 12.28 -43.90 -6.56
N ALA A 290 12.98 -44.12 -7.66
CA ALA A 290 13.13 -43.12 -8.72
C ALA A 290 11.79 -42.73 -9.36
N ASN A 291 10.89 -43.71 -9.55
CA ASN A 291 9.57 -43.48 -10.14
C ASN A 291 8.68 -42.65 -9.22
N THR A 292 8.64 -42.98 -7.93
CA THR A 292 7.88 -42.20 -6.92
C THR A 292 8.38 -40.76 -6.87
N LEU A 293 9.69 -40.56 -6.83
CA LEU A 293 10.30 -39.23 -6.80
C LEU A 293 9.94 -38.40 -8.03
N SER A 294 9.93 -39.02 -9.21
CA SER A 294 9.53 -38.37 -10.46
C SER A 294 8.06 -37.94 -10.45
N ASP A 295 7.15 -38.84 -10.06
CA ASP A 295 5.71 -38.55 -10.00
C ASP A 295 5.39 -37.45 -8.98
N GLU A 296 6.02 -37.50 -7.80
CA GLU A 296 5.86 -36.48 -6.77
C GLU A 296 6.47 -35.14 -7.16
N THR A 297 7.59 -35.13 -7.90
CA THR A 297 8.17 -33.89 -8.43
C THR A 297 7.21 -33.20 -9.38
N ASN A 298 6.56 -33.95 -10.27
CA ASN A 298 5.53 -33.41 -11.17
C ASN A 298 4.31 -32.90 -10.40
N PHE A 299 3.87 -33.64 -9.38
CA PHE A 299 2.77 -33.25 -8.52
C PHE A 299 3.08 -31.95 -7.76
N ILE A 300 4.24 -31.86 -7.10
CA ILE A 300 4.68 -30.66 -6.38
C ILE A 300 4.85 -29.49 -7.34
N TYR A 301 5.35 -29.72 -8.56
CA TYR A 301 5.44 -28.69 -9.60
C TYR A 301 4.07 -28.07 -9.93
N LEU A 302 3.01 -28.88 -9.98
CA LEU A 302 1.63 -28.37 -10.15
C LEU A 302 1.17 -27.56 -8.92
N ILE A 303 1.47 -28.02 -7.71
CA ILE A 303 1.19 -27.30 -6.47
C ILE A 303 1.90 -25.94 -6.42
N GLY A 304 3.13 -25.87 -6.94
CA GLY A 304 3.89 -24.64 -7.08
C GLY A 304 3.13 -23.54 -7.83
N LYS A 305 2.23 -23.89 -8.77
CA LYS A 305 1.40 -22.91 -9.48
C LYS A 305 0.38 -22.22 -8.55
N PHE A 306 -0.16 -22.94 -7.57
CA PHE A 306 -1.08 -22.34 -6.58
C PHE A 306 -0.34 -21.38 -5.65
N ILE A 307 0.86 -21.76 -5.22
CA ILE A 307 1.73 -20.88 -4.43
C ILE A 307 2.15 -19.66 -5.26
N ALA A 308 2.48 -19.82 -6.54
CA ALA A 308 2.85 -18.72 -7.44
C ALA A 308 1.77 -17.62 -7.50
N ASN A 309 0.50 -18.00 -7.54
CA ASN A 309 -0.61 -17.04 -7.51
C ASN A 309 -0.66 -16.24 -6.20
N LYS A 310 -0.34 -16.86 -5.06
CA LYS A 310 -0.26 -16.17 -3.77
C LYS A 310 0.97 -15.28 -3.65
N VAL A 311 2.12 -15.72 -4.19
CA VAL A 311 3.33 -14.90 -4.26
C VAL A 311 3.09 -13.65 -5.11
N ARG A 312 2.41 -13.78 -6.26
CA ARG A 312 2.01 -12.64 -7.11
C ARG A 312 1.16 -11.63 -6.35
N ALA A 313 0.13 -12.11 -5.63
CA ALA A 313 -0.73 -11.24 -4.83
C ALA A 313 0.05 -10.52 -3.73
N PHE A 314 0.94 -11.23 -3.04
CA PHE A 314 1.79 -10.69 -1.98
C PHE A 314 2.74 -9.59 -2.51
N GLN A 315 3.40 -9.81 -3.65
CA GLN A 315 4.29 -8.83 -4.26
C GLN A 315 3.52 -7.55 -4.68
N ARG A 316 2.38 -7.71 -5.38
CA ARG A 316 1.56 -6.58 -5.82
C ARG A 316 1.06 -5.73 -4.64
N LEU A 317 0.59 -6.37 -3.57
CA LEU A 317 0.16 -5.66 -2.36
C LEU A 317 1.30 -4.89 -1.69
N SER A 318 2.52 -5.45 -1.70
CA SER A 318 3.70 -4.80 -1.14
C SER A 318 4.12 -3.57 -1.94
N GLU A 319 4.12 -3.65 -3.27
CA GLU A 319 4.41 -2.54 -4.18
C GLU A 319 3.38 -1.40 -4.08
N GLU A 320 2.09 -1.74 -4.07
CA GLU A 320 1.01 -0.75 -3.94
C GLU A 320 1.07 -0.01 -2.61
N ARG A 321 1.34 -0.74 -1.51
CA ARG A 321 1.55 -0.15 -0.19
C ARG A 321 2.72 0.84 -0.20
N GLN A 322 3.84 0.50 -0.83
CA GLN A 322 5.00 1.39 -0.91
C GLN A 322 4.66 2.65 -1.70
N THR A 323 3.98 2.50 -2.84
CA THR A 323 3.54 3.63 -3.67
C THR A 323 2.64 4.59 -2.89
N LEU A 324 1.66 4.06 -2.16
CA LEU A 324 0.75 4.86 -1.33
C LEU A 324 1.49 5.61 -0.21
N LEU A 325 2.51 5.00 0.39
CA LEU A 325 3.34 5.66 1.40
C LEU A 325 4.14 6.83 0.78
N ASP A 326 4.70 6.64 -0.40
CA ASP A 326 5.46 7.66 -1.10
C ASP A 326 4.57 8.82 -1.55
N GLU A 327 3.38 8.54 -2.09
CA GLU A 327 2.37 9.55 -2.42
C GLU A 327 1.92 10.33 -1.18
N ASN A 328 1.67 9.63 -0.07
CA ASN A 328 1.29 10.28 1.20
C ASN A 328 2.39 11.25 1.68
N LEU A 329 3.65 10.83 1.61
CA LEU A 329 4.80 11.67 1.95
C LEU A 329 4.91 12.89 1.02
N GLN A 330 4.68 12.72 -0.28
CA GLN A 330 4.68 13.85 -1.22
C GLN A 330 3.55 14.84 -0.93
N LEU A 331 2.32 14.36 -0.74
CA LEU A 331 1.16 15.20 -0.41
C LEU A 331 1.39 15.97 0.90
N LYS A 332 1.96 15.31 1.92
CA LYS A 332 2.35 15.97 3.17
C LYS A 332 3.39 17.06 2.93
N LYS A 333 4.43 16.81 2.13
CA LYS A 333 5.43 17.82 1.74
C LYS A 333 4.80 19.02 1.02
N GLU A 334 3.83 18.79 0.14
CA GLU A 334 3.12 19.88 -0.54
C GLU A 334 2.27 20.72 0.43
N LEU A 335 1.59 20.09 1.38
CA LEU A 335 0.88 20.81 2.44
C LEU A 335 1.83 21.69 3.27
N TYR A 336 3.00 21.17 3.64
CA TYR A 336 4.03 21.95 4.32
C TYR A 336 4.51 23.15 3.49
N LYS A 337 4.77 22.91 2.20
CA LYS A 337 5.20 23.96 1.27
C LYS A 337 4.14 25.04 1.10
N ASN A 338 2.85 24.69 1.08
CA ASN A 338 1.76 25.62 0.82
C ASN A 338 1.33 26.43 2.07
N TYR A 339 1.55 25.92 3.28
CA TYR A 339 1.09 26.56 4.52
C TYR A 339 2.20 26.90 5.53
N GLY A 340 3.48 26.74 5.16
CA GLY A 340 4.61 27.24 5.93
C GLY A 340 4.65 28.77 6.01
N LEU A 341 5.27 29.31 7.08
CA LEU A 341 5.43 30.77 7.30
C LEU A 341 6.10 31.50 6.12
N SER A 342 6.84 30.78 5.28
CA SER A 342 7.48 31.28 4.05
C SER A 342 6.51 31.77 2.97
N ASN A 343 5.22 31.42 3.03
CA ASN A 343 4.21 31.84 2.06
C ASN A 343 3.42 33.07 2.49
N PHE A 344 3.64 33.57 3.70
CA PHE A 344 3.00 34.80 4.11
C PHE A 344 3.69 36.01 3.49
N ILE A 345 2.87 36.88 2.92
CA ILE A 345 3.33 38.07 2.23
C ILE A 345 3.01 39.27 3.11
N GLY A 346 4.07 39.88 3.64
CA GLY A 346 3.96 41.16 4.34
C GLY A 346 5.34 41.71 4.70
N LYS A 347 5.54 43.00 4.45
CA LYS A 347 6.68 43.80 4.95
C LYS A 347 6.25 44.80 6.02
N ASN A 348 4.95 44.99 6.22
CA ASN A 348 4.43 45.90 7.22
C ASN A 348 4.70 45.38 8.65
N ILE A 349 5.15 46.28 9.53
CA ILE A 349 5.54 45.97 10.91
C ILE A 349 4.43 45.26 11.71
N LYS A 350 3.17 45.65 11.50
CA LYS A 350 2.03 45.03 12.21
C LYS A 350 1.82 43.57 11.80
N MET A 351 2.11 43.22 10.55
CA MET A 351 2.03 41.82 10.10
C MET A 351 3.23 41.01 10.59
N VAL A 352 4.42 41.63 10.70
CA VAL A 352 5.59 40.98 11.30
C VAL A 352 5.30 40.59 12.75
N GLU A 353 4.71 41.50 13.54
CA GLU A 353 4.28 41.21 14.92
C GLU A 353 3.29 40.04 14.99
N VAL A 354 2.32 39.97 14.06
CA VAL A 354 1.40 38.82 13.96
C VAL A 354 2.17 37.52 13.71
N PHE A 355 3.14 37.51 12.79
CA PHE A 355 3.92 36.30 12.50
C PHE A 355 4.84 35.89 13.64
N ASP A 356 5.43 36.84 14.34
CA ASP A 356 6.26 36.54 15.50
C ASP A 356 5.42 35.99 16.66
N MET A 357 4.20 36.50 16.84
CA MET A 357 3.24 35.90 17.76
C MET A 357 2.88 34.48 17.33
N VAL A 358 2.59 34.23 16.04
CA VAL A 358 2.31 32.88 15.52
C VAL A 358 3.46 31.93 15.80
N LYS A 359 4.72 32.32 15.53
CA LYS A 359 5.90 31.49 15.84
C LYS A 359 6.01 31.18 17.33
N LEU A 360 5.78 32.18 18.18
CA LEU A 360 5.88 32.04 19.63
C LEU A 360 4.84 31.07 20.20
N VAL A 361 3.61 31.11 19.67
CA VAL A 361 2.48 30.36 20.24
C VAL A 361 2.11 29.11 19.44
N ALA A 362 2.79 28.84 18.32
CA ALA A 362 2.48 27.71 17.45
C ALA A 362 2.51 26.38 18.21
N ASP A 363 3.48 26.13 19.09
CA ASP A 363 3.57 24.85 19.82
C ASP A 363 2.69 24.79 21.09
N SER A 364 2.04 25.90 21.46
CA SER A 364 1.16 25.95 22.62
C SER A 364 -0.13 25.17 22.38
N GLN A 365 -0.55 24.39 23.38
CA GLN A 365 -1.85 23.69 23.40
C GLN A 365 -3.02 24.60 23.80
N SER A 366 -2.75 25.86 24.13
CA SER A 366 -3.76 26.83 24.56
C SER A 366 -4.73 27.19 23.41
N SER A 367 -5.95 27.55 23.77
CA SER A 367 -6.93 28.10 22.82
C SER A 367 -6.43 29.44 22.27
N ILE A 368 -6.55 29.64 20.96
CA ILE A 368 -6.17 30.90 20.31
C ILE A 368 -7.38 31.49 19.61
N LEU A 369 -7.66 32.76 19.88
CA LEU A 369 -8.68 33.55 19.20
C LEU A 369 -8.03 34.49 18.18
N VAL A 370 -8.33 34.27 16.91
CA VAL A 370 -7.88 35.11 15.79
C VAL A 370 -8.97 36.13 15.46
N ARG A 371 -8.68 37.42 15.71
CA ARG A 371 -9.59 38.52 15.39
C ARG A 371 -9.18 39.22 14.11
N GLY A 372 -10.18 39.63 13.33
CA GLY A 372 -9.94 40.46 12.16
C GLY A 372 -11.15 40.52 11.23
N GLU A 373 -11.18 41.56 10.41
CA GLU A 373 -12.22 41.73 9.40
C GLU A 373 -12.28 40.55 8.43
N SER A 374 -13.42 40.39 7.76
CA SER A 374 -13.58 39.37 6.73
C SER A 374 -12.57 39.61 5.59
N GLY A 375 -11.98 38.54 5.08
CA GLY A 375 -11.01 38.60 3.99
C GLY A 375 -9.59 39.04 4.39
N THR A 376 -9.25 39.12 5.68
CA THR A 376 -7.88 39.46 6.13
C THR A 376 -6.89 38.30 6.16
N GLY A 377 -7.37 37.05 6.05
CA GLY A 377 -6.55 35.83 6.06
C GLY A 377 -6.59 35.02 7.37
N LYS A 378 -7.66 35.11 8.17
CA LYS A 378 -7.80 34.39 9.46
C LYS A 378 -7.54 32.88 9.36
N GLU A 379 -8.09 32.22 8.34
CA GLU A 379 -7.87 30.78 8.12
C GLU A 379 -6.39 30.46 7.82
N LEU A 380 -5.69 31.32 7.07
CA LEU A 380 -4.27 31.13 6.80
C LEU A 380 -3.47 31.17 8.11
N ILE A 381 -3.76 32.14 9.00
CA ILE A 381 -3.12 32.20 10.33
C ILE A 381 -3.40 30.95 11.15
N ALA A 382 -4.63 30.43 11.13
CA ALA A 382 -4.96 29.18 11.83
C ALA A 382 -4.18 27.97 11.28
N ARG A 383 -4.03 27.88 9.96
CA ARG A 383 -3.20 26.86 9.32
C ARG A 383 -1.72 27.02 9.67
N ALA A 384 -1.22 28.25 9.70
CA ALA A 384 0.15 28.54 10.11
C ALA A 384 0.41 28.09 11.55
N LEU A 385 -0.51 28.37 12.48
CA LEU A 385 -0.43 27.92 13.87
C LEU A 385 -0.38 26.40 13.99
N HIS A 386 -1.13 25.68 13.15
CA HIS A 386 -1.14 24.22 13.13
C HIS A 386 0.15 23.63 12.55
N TYR A 387 0.56 24.04 11.34
CA TYR A 387 1.71 23.46 10.65
C TYR A 387 3.06 23.83 11.25
N ASN A 388 3.12 24.84 12.12
CA ASN A 388 4.30 25.19 12.92
C ASN A 388 4.27 24.63 14.35
N SER A 389 3.34 23.70 14.65
CA SER A 389 3.20 23.08 15.97
C SER A 389 3.69 21.63 16.02
N SER A 390 3.82 21.07 17.22
CA SER A 390 3.97 19.62 17.45
C SER A 390 2.87 18.76 16.82
N ARG A 391 1.67 19.33 16.55
CA ARG A 391 0.55 18.63 15.90
C ARG A 391 0.56 18.73 14.37
N ARG A 392 1.65 19.19 13.75
CA ARG A 392 1.74 19.45 12.30
C ARG A 392 1.49 18.24 11.38
N GLU A 393 1.63 17.01 11.89
CA GLU A 393 1.36 15.76 11.17
C GLU A 393 -0.03 15.19 11.48
N GLN A 394 -0.77 15.83 12.40
CA GLN A 394 -2.08 15.42 12.88
C GLN A 394 -3.20 16.13 12.11
N PRO A 395 -4.46 15.69 12.22
CA PRO A 395 -5.56 16.30 11.48
C PRO A 395 -5.76 17.79 11.78
N PHE A 396 -5.99 18.60 10.74
CA PHE A 396 -6.51 19.97 10.85
C PHE A 396 -7.93 20.01 10.31
N ILE A 397 -8.92 20.14 11.19
CA ILE A 397 -10.34 20.15 10.83
C ILE A 397 -10.86 21.58 10.93
N SER A 398 -11.28 22.16 9.81
CA SER A 398 -11.89 23.50 9.75
C SER A 398 -13.41 23.40 9.69
N VAL A 399 -14.10 24.23 10.48
CA VAL A 399 -15.56 24.35 10.50
C VAL A 399 -15.93 25.83 10.49
N ASN A 400 -16.71 26.25 9.50
CA ASN A 400 -17.27 27.59 9.46
C ASN A 400 -18.65 27.58 10.10
N CYS A 401 -18.79 28.25 11.24
CA CYS A 401 -20.03 28.25 12.03
C CYS A 401 -21.14 29.07 11.37
N ALA A 402 -20.81 30.01 10.49
CA ALA A 402 -21.78 30.84 9.77
C ALA A 402 -22.31 30.19 8.49
N ALA A 403 -21.57 29.25 7.90
CA ALA A 403 -21.91 28.62 6.62
C ALA A 403 -22.88 27.43 6.75
N ILE A 404 -23.01 26.85 7.94
CA ILE A 404 -23.83 25.66 8.18
C ILE A 404 -25.14 26.09 8.86
N PRO A 405 -26.31 25.65 8.38
CA PRO A 405 -27.57 25.88 9.05
C PRO A 405 -27.53 25.38 10.50
N GLU A 406 -28.12 26.13 11.43
CA GLU A 406 -28.08 25.84 12.88
C GLU A 406 -28.43 24.37 13.22
N HIS A 407 -29.50 23.84 12.60
CA HIS A 407 -29.97 22.47 12.83
C HIS A 407 -28.99 21.38 12.34
N LEU A 408 -28.09 21.69 11.40
CA LEU A 408 -27.06 20.77 10.91
C LEU A 408 -25.73 20.96 11.63
N LEU A 409 -25.44 22.16 12.14
CA LEU A 409 -24.17 22.49 12.78
C LEU A 409 -23.89 21.59 13.98
N GLU A 410 -24.92 21.26 14.76
CA GLU A 410 -24.80 20.32 15.88
C GLU A 410 -24.36 18.93 15.41
N SER A 411 -25.05 18.39 14.40
CA SER A 411 -24.77 17.05 13.86
C SER A 411 -23.38 16.96 13.20
N GLU A 412 -22.92 18.04 12.57
CA GLU A 412 -21.59 18.12 11.99
C GLU A 412 -20.53 18.15 13.10
N LEU A 413 -20.68 19.01 14.11
CA LEU A 413 -19.68 19.16 15.18
C LEU A 413 -19.57 17.91 16.07
N PHE A 414 -20.69 17.39 16.54
CA PHE A 414 -20.76 16.36 17.59
C PHE A 414 -21.00 14.95 17.04
N GLY A 415 -21.54 14.83 15.82
CA GLY A 415 -21.92 13.54 15.24
C GLY A 415 -23.22 13.01 15.81
N TYR A 416 -23.68 11.86 15.32
CA TYR A 416 -24.92 11.24 15.77
C TYR A 416 -24.88 9.72 15.66
N LYS A 417 -25.70 9.06 16.47
CA LYS A 417 -25.97 7.62 16.37
C LYS A 417 -27.20 7.35 15.50
N LYS A 418 -27.25 6.14 14.93
CA LYS A 418 -28.44 5.65 14.22
C LYS A 418 -29.68 5.82 15.09
N GLY A 419 -30.73 6.43 14.53
CA GLY A 419 -31.99 6.69 15.24
C GLY A 419 -32.04 7.99 16.06
N ALA A 420 -30.99 8.83 16.04
CA ALA A 420 -30.98 10.09 16.78
C ALA A 420 -32.04 11.12 16.30
N PHE A 421 -32.39 11.10 15.01
CA PHE A 421 -33.45 11.91 14.41
C PHE A 421 -33.99 11.24 13.14
N THR A 422 -35.08 11.77 12.58
CA THR A 422 -35.68 11.28 11.33
C THR A 422 -34.70 11.42 10.16
N GLY A 423 -34.21 10.29 9.65
CA GLY A 423 -33.20 10.24 8.57
C GLY A 423 -31.79 9.78 9.03
N ALA A 424 -31.55 9.58 10.33
CA ALA A 424 -30.30 9.03 10.85
C ALA A 424 -30.22 7.50 10.65
N THR A 425 -29.96 7.06 9.41
CA THR A 425 -29.90 5.63 9.03
C THR A 425 -28.61 4.93 9.46
N THR A 426 -27.53 5.70 9.66
CA THR A 426 -26.19 5.22 10.01
C THR A 426 -25.55 6.11 11.06
N ASP A 427 -24.55 5.60 11.78
CA ASP A 427 -23.73 6.40 12.69
C ASP A 427 -22.82 7.36 11.92
N ARG A 428 -22.68 8.59 12.39
CA ARG A 428 -21.76 9.58 11.80
C ARG A 428 -20.89 10.22 12.87
N LYS A 429 -19.56 10.16 12.68
CA LYS A 429 -18.59 10.83 13.56
C LYS A 429 -18.63 12.35 13.34
N GLY A 430 -18.66 13.10 14.44
CA GLY A 430 -18.58 14.56 14.42
C GLY A 430 -17.17 15.09 14.18
N LYS A 431 -17.07 16.37 13.80
CA LYS A 431 -15.81 17.07 13.52
C LYS A 431 -14.84 17.07 14.71
N PHE A 432 -15.34 17.14 15.95
CA PHE A 432 -14.47 17.05 17.13
C PHE A 432 -13.77 15.69 17.26
N ILE A 433 -14.49 14.60 16.99
CA ILE A 433 -13.94 13.24 17.02
C ILE A 433 -12.95 13.05 15.87
N LEU A 434 -13.26 13.59 14.68
CA LEU A 434 -12.36 13.56 13.53
C LEU A 434 -11.08 14.39 13.76
N ALA A 435 -11.14 15.41 14.62
CA ALA A 435 -10.01 16.25 14.97
C ALA A 435 -9.15 15.69 16.12
N ASN A 436 -9.47 14.51 16.66
CA ASN A 436 -8.76 13.93 17.81
C ASN A 436 -7.25 13.81 17.55
N ASN A 437 -6.43 14.11 18.57
CA ASN A 437 -4.97 14.31 18.51
C ASN A 437 -4.50 15.49 17.61
N GLY A 438 -5.42 16.14 16.92
CA GLY A 438 -5.16 17.20 15.94
C GLY A 438 -5.59 18.58 16.41
N THR A 439 -5.99 19.42 15.46
CA THR A 439 -6.45 20.79 15.69
C THR A 439 -7.81 21.00 15.05
N ILE A 440 -8.75 21.58 15.79
CA ILE A 440 -10.00 22.07 15.22
C ILE A 440 -9.96 23.59 15.11
N PHE A 441 -10.32 24.11 13.95
CA PHE A 441 -10.47 25.53 13.67
C PHE A 441 -11.94 25.88 13.51
N LEU A 442 -12.44 26.74 14.38
CA LEU A 442 -13.82 27.23 14.38
C LEU A 442 -13.84 28.65 13.81
N ASP A 443 -14.14 28.78 12.52
CA ASP A 443 -14.27 30.07 11.87
C ASP A 443 -15.65 30.68 12.12
N GLU A 444 -15.67 32.01 12.20
CA GLU A 444 -16.82 32.83 12.57
C GLU A 444 -17.55 32.33 13.84
N ILE A 445 -16.80 32.09 14.92
CA ILE A 445 -17.33 31.58 16.19
C ILE A 445 -18.41 32.49 16.82
N GLY A 446 -18.41 33.79 16.50
CA GLY A 446 -19.43 34.74 16.92
C GLY A 446 -20.81 34.55 16.24
N ASP A 447 -20.92 33.64 15.29
CA ASP A 447 -22.19 33.20 14.68
C ASP A 447 -22.71 31.89 15.27
N MET A 448 -21.99 31.28 16.22
CA MET A 448 -22.43 30.03 16.84
C MET A 448 -23.70 30.24 17.69
N PRO A 449 -24.76 29.45 17.45
CA PRO A 449 -25.98 29.48 18.26
C PRO A 449 -25.73 29.26 19.75
N LEU A 450 -26.46 30.00 20.60
CA LEU A 450 -26.29 29.97 22.05
C LEU A 450 -26.38 28.55 22.68
N PRO A 451 -27.27 27.65 22.23
CA PRO A 451 -27.30 26.27 22.75
C PRO A 451 -26.00 25.49 22.49
N LEU A 452 -25.36 25.71 21.34
CA LEU A 452 -24.12 25.02 20.95
C LEU A 452 -22.90 25.56 21.68
N GLN A 453 -22.93 26.84 22.09
CA GLN A 453 -21.87 27.44 22.90
C GLN A 453 -21.68 26.68 24.24
N GLY A 454 -22.79 26.24 24.86
CA GLY A 454 -22.73 25.44 26.09
C GLY A 454 -22.11 24.05 25.88
N LYS A 455 -22.41 23.39 24.74
CA LYS A 455 -21.80 22.09 24.40
C LYS A 455 -20.32 22.25 24.05
N LEU A 456 -19.94 23.29 23.30
CA LEU A 456 -18.55 23.60 23.01
C LEU A 456 -17.75 23.85 24.29
N LEU A 457 -18.31 24.57 25.26
CA LEU A 457 -17.68 24.81 26.54
C LEU A 457 -17.33 23.49 27.26
N ARG A 458 -18.24 22.51 27.25
CA ARG A 458 -18.00 21.17 27.81
C ARG A 458 -16.87 20.45 27.08
N VAL A 459 -16.81 20.51 25.75
CA VAL A 459 -15.71 19.93 24.98
C VAL A 459 -14.36 20.54 25.36
N ILE A 460 -14.30 21.86 25.55
CA ILE A 460 -13.07 22.57 25.94
C ILE A 460 -12.63 22.17 27.36
N GLN A 461 -13.57 22.06 28.30
CA GLN A 461 -13.30 21.83 29.72
C GLN A 461 -13.09 20.35 30.06
N GLU A 462 -14.03 19.50 29.66
CA GLU A 462 -14.09 18.08 30.01
C GLU A 462 -13.27 17.20 29.05
N ARG A 463 -12.89 17.73 27.87
CA ARG A 463 -12.22 16.96 26.80
C ARG A 463 -13.04 15.75 26.36
N GLU A 464 -14.35 15.89 26.36
CA GLU A 464 -15.32 14.84 26.03
C GLU A 464 -16.36 15.36 25.05
N VAL A 465 -16.76 14.50 24.11
CA VAL A 465 -17.78 14.77 23.08
C VAL A 465 -18.90 13.77 23.22
N GLU A 466 -20.14 14.25 23.24
CA GLU A 466 -21.34 13.43 23.32
C GLU A 466 -22.07 13.45 21.97
N PRO A 467 -22.10 12.35 21.21
CA PRO A 467 -22.85 12.27 19.96
C PRO A 467 -24.36 12.41 20.19
N ILE A 468 -25.07 13.03 19.25
CA ILE A 468 -26.53 13.18 19.34
C ILE A 468 -27.19 11.79 19.40
N GLY A 469 -28.11 11.63 20.35
CA GLY A 469 -28.83 10.36 20.57
C GLY A 469 -28.00 9.30 21.29
N SER A 470 -26.89 9.67 21.94
CA SER A 470 -26.05 8.76 22.72
C SER A 470 -25.73 9.35 24.08
N GLU A 471 -25.85 8.56 25.16
CA GLU A 471 -25.37 8.93 26.49
C GLU A 471 -23.86 8.64 26.67
N SER A 472 -23.22 8.02 25.67
CA SER A 472 -21.81 7.67 25.72
C SER A 472 -20.94 8.85 25.34
N LYS A 473 -20.11 9.30 26.30
CA LYS A 473 -19.09 10.33 26.08
C LYS A 473 -17.82 9.73 25.46
N VAL A 474 -17.25 10.44 24.49
CA VAL A 474 -16.00 10.08 23.81
C VAL A 474 -14.92 11.07 24.20
N LYS A 475 -13.82 10.59 24.82
CA LYS A 475 -12.66 11.44 25.15
C LYS A 475 -11.94 11.90 23.88
N VAL A 476 -11.58 13.17 23.83
CA VAL A 476 -10.86 13.79 22.72
C VAL A 476 -9.72 14.69 23.20
N ASP A 477 -8.54 14.55 22.61
CA ASP A 477 -7.43 15.47 22.78
C ASP A 477 -7.33 16.40 21.57
N ILE A 478 -7.83 17.62 21.68
CA ILE A 478 -7.91 18.57 20.56
C ILE A 478 -7.30 19.93 20.92
N ARG A 479 -6.52 20.48 20.01
CA ARG A 479 -6.17 21.90 20.06
C ARG A 479 -7.28 22.72 19.42
N ILE A 480 -7.66 23.83 20.04
CA ILE A 480 -8.78 24.66 19.57
C ILE A 480 -8.25 26.00 19.09
N LEU A 481 -8.51 26.29 17.82
CA LEU A 481 -8.30 27.60 17.21
C LEU A 481 -9.68 28.16 16.86
N SER A 482 -9.90 29.46 17.07
CA SER A 482 -11.17 30.09 16.75
C SER A 482 -10.94 31.43 16.07
N ALA A 483 -11.85 31.84 15.19
CA ALA A 483 -11.77 33.12 14.51
C ALA A 483 -13.11 33.84 14.47
N THR A 484 -13.10 35.16 14.47
CA THR A 484 -14.31 35.97 14.26
C THR A 484 -13.97 37.38 13.79
N ASN A 485 -14.88 37.98 13.02
CA ASN A 485 -14.89 39.42 12.75
C ASN A 485 -15.78 40.23 13.72
N LYS A 486 -16.60 39.59 14.56
CA LYS A 486 -17.53 40.26 15.47
C LYS A 486 -16.86 40.67 16.77
N ASN A 487 -17.39 41.71 17.41
CA ASN A 487 -17.01 42.09 18.76
C ASN A 487 -17.71 41.17 19.78
N LEU A 488 -17.01 40.12 20.23
CA LEU A 488 -17.56 39.17 21.21
C LEU A 488 -17.94 39.82 22.54
N GLN A 489 -17.23 40.87 22.97
CA GLN A 489 -17.55 41.57 24.23
C GLN A 489 -18.90 42.30 24.13
N LEU A 490 -19.22 42.84 22.97
CA LEU A 490 -20.53 43.43 22.71
C LEU A 490 -21.62 42.34 22.66
N LEU A 491 -21.36 41.20 22.03
CA LEU A 491 -22.31 40.07 22.01
C LEU A 491 -22.57 39.49 23.39
N ILE A 492 -21.59 39.52 24.31
CA ILE A 492 -21.79 39.13 25.71
C ILE A 492 -22.75 40.10 26.40
N LYS A 493 -22.58 41.42 26.20
CA LYS A 493 -23.50 42.44 26.74
C LYS A 493 -24.92 42.31 26.18
N GLU A 494 -25.06 41.79 24.97
CA GLU A 494 -26.35 41.49 24.33
C GLU A 494 -26.90 40.09 24.65
N GLU A 495 -26.25 39.32 25.53
CA GLU A 495 -26.62 37.93 25.87
C GLU A 495 -26.63 36.94 24.69
N LYS A 496 -25.99 37.32 23.58
CA LYS A 496 -25.86 36.49 22.36
C LYS A 496 -24.61 35.60 22.38
N PHE A 497 -23.69 35.85 23.31
CA PHE A 497 -22.49 35.05 23.49
C PHE A 497 -22.22 34.85 24.98
N ARG A 498 -21.85 33.63 25.37
CA ARG A 498 -21.59 33.33 26.79
C ARG A 498 -20.23 33.84 27.22
N GLU A 499 -20.22 34.50 28.38
CA GLU A 499 -19.00 35.05 28.98
C GLU A 499 -17.99 33.94 29.36
N ASP A 500 -18.46 32.82 29.90
CA ASP A 500 -17.62 31.69 30.30
C ASP A 500 -16.86 31.04 29.13
N LEU A 501 -17.53 30.91 27.98
CA LEU A 501 -16.92 30.42 26.73
C LEU A 501 -15.88 31.41 26.20
N PHE A 502 -16.16 32.71 26.25
CA PHE A 502 -15.23 33.74 25.78
C PHE A 502 -13.87 33.62 26.47
N TYR A 503 -13.82 33.51 27.80
CA TYR A 503 -12.56 33.39 28.52
C TYR A 503 -11.81 32.07 28.23
N ARG A 504 -12.52 30.99 27.85
CA ARG A 504 -11.90 29.72 27.46
C ARG A 504 -11.35 29.70 26.03
N LEU A 505 -11.92 30.52 25.15
CA LEU A 505 -11.44 30.69 23.78
C LEU A 505 -10.33 31.75 23.69
N ASN A 506 -10.44 32.85 24.43
CA ASN A 506 -9.54 33.99 24.38
C ASN A 506 -8.37 33.88 25.36
N VAL A 507 -7.65 32.75 25.36
CA VAL A 507 -6.43 32.58 26.17
C VAL A 507 -5.26 33.35 25.54
N ILE A 508 -5.14 33.26 24.21
CA ILE A 508 -4.20 34.04 23.41
C ILE A 508 -4.99 34.70 22.28
N GLU A 509 -4.85 36.02 22.14
CA GLU A 509 -5.51 36.80 21.09
C GLU A 509 -4.52 37.20 20.00
N ILE A 510 -4.86 36.94 18.74
CA ILE A 510 -4.08 37.40 17.57
C ILE A 510 -4.97 38.29 16.71
N GLY A 511 -4.69 39.59 16.72
CA GLY A 511 -5.39 40.58 15.89
C GLY A 511 -4.73 40.75 14.53
N ILE A 512 -5.47 40.49 13.44
CA ILE A 512 -5.00 40.71 12.07
C ILE A 512 -5.41 42.12 11.62
N PRO A 513 -4.47 43.00 11.25
CA PRO A 513 -4.80 44.33 10.77
C PRO A 513 -5.53 44.28 9.41
N PRO A 514 -6.54 45.15 9.20
CA PRO A 514 -7.18 45.30 7.91
C PRO A 514 -6.18 45.82 6.86
N LEU A 515 -6.42 45.53 5.58
CA LEU A 515 -5.49 45.83 4.49
C LEU A 515 -5.19 47.34 4.37
N ARG A 516 -6.16 48.20 4.69
CA ARG A 516 -6.01 49.67 4.73
C ARG A 516 -4.97 50.16 5.73
N ASP A 517 -4.67 49.39 6.78
CA ASP A 517 -3.67 49.73 7.80
C ASP A 517 -2.28 49.17 7.47
N ARG A 518 -2.16 48.39 6.39
CA ARG A 518 -0.93 47.75 5.90
C ARG A 518 -0.76 47.90 4.38
N LYS A 519 -0.92 49.13 3.90
CA LYS A 519 -0.85 49.46 2.45
C LYS A 519 0.48 49.09 1.80
N ASP A 520 1.56 49.00 2.57
CA ASP A 520 2.88 48.58 2.10
C ASP A 520 2.94 47.11 1.64
N ASP A 521 1.97 46.29 2.08
CA ASP A 521 1.85 44.89 1.66
C ASP A 521 1.16 44.74 0.29
N ILE A 522 0.39 45.75 -0.14
CA ILE A 522 -0.41 45.70 -1.37
C ILE A 522 0.46 45.37 -2.60
N PRO A 523 1.61 46.02 -2.86
CA PRO A 523 2.44 45.69 -4.03
C PRO A 523 2.89 44.22 -4.06
N LEU A 524 3.22 43.66 -2.89
CA LEU A 524 3.66 42.27 -2.80
C LEU A 524 2.50 41.30 -3.02
N LEU A 525 1.34 41.58 -2.42
CA LEU A 525 0.11 40.80 -2.61
C LEU A 525 -0.34 40.81 -4.07
N VAL A 526 -0.32 41.99 -4.71
CA VAL A 526 -0.61 42.15 -6.15
C VAL A 526 0.33 41.32 -7.00
N SER A 527 1.65 41.41 -6.75
CA SER A 527 2.64 40.63 -7.49
C SER A 527 2.39 39.13 -7.36
N HIS A 528 2.06 38.66 -6.15
CA HIS A 528 1.76 37.26 -5.90
C HIS A 528 0.51 36.79 -6.63
N PHE A 529 -0.62 37.47 -6.46
CA PHE A 529 -1.88 37.09 -7.12
C PHE A 529 -1.76 37.17 -8.64
N ARG A 530 -1.11 38.21 -9.17
CA ARG A 530 -0.82 38.33 -10.60
C ARG A 530 -0.07 37.09 -11.10
N SER A 531 1.04 36.73 -10.46
CA SER A 531 1.84 35.55 -10.86
C SER A 531 1.07 34.24 -10.70
N LYS A 532 0.30 34.08 -9.63
CA LYS A 532 -0.59 32.92 -9.39
C LYS A 532 -1.59 32.76 -10.53
N TYR A 533 -2.37 33.79 -10.82
CA TYR A 533 -3.44 33.73 -11.81
C TYR A 533 -2.95 33.79 -13.26
N ALA A 534 -1.81 34.42 -13.53
CA ALA A 534 -1.16 34.33 -14.84
C ALA A 534 -0.80 32.88 -15.17
N LYS A 535 -0.23 32.14 -14.21
CA LYS A 535 0.10 30.71 -14.38
C LYS A 535 -1.16 29.85 -14.54
N VAL A 536 -2.17 30.03 -13.69
CA VAL A 536 -3.42 29.26 -13.73
C VAL A 536 -4.15 29.45 -15.06
N ASN A 537 -4.21 30.69 -15.56
CA ASN A 537 -4.92 31.01 -16.80
C ASN A 537 -4.05 30.91 -18.05
N ASN A 538 -2.83 30.40 -17.94
CA ASN A 538 -1.83 30.30 -19.01
C ASN A 538 -1.66 31.62 -19.80
N ARG A 539 -1.60 32.75 -19.09
CA ARG A 539 -1.42 34.09 -19.66
C ARG A 539 -0.05 34.66 -19.31
N LYS A 540 0.52 35.41 -20.25
CA LYS A 540 1.74 36.19 -20.03
C LYS A 540 1.36 37.58 -19.53
N ILE A 541 1.41 37.77 -18.21
CA ILE A 541 1.23 39.07 -17.56
C ILE A 541 2.51 39.39 -16.79
N ASP A 542 3.29 40.32 -17.34
CA ASP A 542 4.67 40.58 -16.91
C ASP A 542 4.73 41.66 -15.81
N ALA A 543 3.79 42.60 -15.82
CA ALA A 543 3.83 43.78 -14.94
C ALA A 543 2.43 44.30 -14.56
N ILE A 544 2.40 45.16 -13.54
CA ILE A 544 1.32 46.10 -13.27
C ILE A 544 1.88 47.51 -13.46
N SER A 545 1.11 48.41 -14.07
CA SER A 545 1.57 49.78 -14.26
C SER A 545 1.66 50.54 -12.91
N PRO A 546 2.59 51.50 -12.77
CA PRO A 546 2.67 52.33 -11.57
C PRO A 546 1.35 53.05 -11.24
N GLU A 547 0.60 53.46 -12.25
CA GLU A 547 -0.71 54.10 -12.13
C GLU A 547 -1.73 53.14 -11.52
N ALA A 548 -1.83 51.91 -12.03
CA ALA A 548 -2.74 50.90 -11.50
C ALA A 548 -2.38 50.53 -10.06
N LEU A 549 -1.08 50.47 -9.74
CA LEU A 549 -0.62 50.21 -8.38
C LEU A 549 -0.97 51.35 -7.41
N ARG A 550 -0.85 52.62 -7.84
CA ARG A 550 -1.28 53.78 -7.03
C ARG A 550 -2.77 53.74 -6.71
N VAL A 551 -3.60 53.42 -7.71
CA VAL A 551 -5.05 53.24 -7.55
C VAL A 551 -5.36 52.15 -6.52
N LEU A 552 -4.65 51.01 -6.57
CA LEU A 552 -4.82 49.94 -5.59
C LEU A 552 -4.37 50.35 -4.18
N GLN A 553 -3.33 51.17 -4.04
CA GLN A 553 -2.85 51.64 -2.73
C GLN A 553 -3.73 52.75 -2.11
N SER A 554 -4.42 53.55 -2.92
CA SER A 554 -5.31 54.62 -2.43
C SER A 554 -6.65 54.08 -1.93
N TYR A 555 -7.11 52.93 -2.45
CA TYR A 555 -8.39 52.33 -2.09
C TYR A 555 -8.51 51.90 -0.61
N GLY A 556 -9.74 51.88 -0.09
CA GLY A 556 -10.07 51.63 1.31
C GLY A 556 -10.17 50.14 1.71
N TRP A 557 -10.24 49.24 0.73
CA TRP A 557 -10.24 47.77 0.91
C TRP A 557 -11.27 47.22 1.94
N PRO A 558 -12.58 47.51 1.78
CA PRO A 558 -13.61 46.97 2.68
C PRO A 558 -13.68 45.44 2.70
N GLY A 559 -13.32 44.76 1.60
CA GLY A 559 -13.22 43.30 1.53
C GLY A 559 -11.80 42.74 1.74
N ASN A 560 -10.86 43.59 2.18
CA ASN A 560 -9.49 43.23 2.51
C ASN A 560 -8.77 42.45 1.38
N VAL A 561 -7.98 41.42 1.73
CA VAL A 561 -7.15 40.65 0.79
C VAL A 561 -8.02 39.84 -0.16
N ARG A 562 -9.20 39.37 0.26
CA ARG A 562 -10.13 38.63 -0.60
C ARG A 562 -10.64 39.49 -1.75
N GLU A 563 -10.98 40.75 -1.49
CA GLU A 563 -11.36 41.69 -2.53
C GLU A 563 -10.19 41.98 -3.47
N LEU A 564 -8.99 42.24 -2.93
CA LEU A 564 -7.78 42.44 -3.72
C LEU A 564 -7.49 41.25 -4.65
N GLU A 565 -7.55 40.02 -4.13
CA GLU A 565 -7.34 38.78 -4.88
C GLU A 565 -8.32 38.70 -6.07
N ASN A 566 -9.61 38.90 -5.82
CA ASN A 566 -10.66 38.87 -6.86
C ASN A 566 -10.45 39.94 -7.94
N ILE A 567 -10.03 41.15 -7.54
CA ILE A 567 -9.78 42.24 -8.49
C ILE A 567 -8.58 41.95 -9.38
N ILE A 568 -7.49 41.41 -8.81
CA ILE A 568 -6.29 41.06 -9.57
C ILE A 568 -6.55 39.87 -10.49
N GLU A 569 -7.28 38.86 -10.04
CA GLU A 569 -7.72 37.74 -10.88
C GLU A 569 -8.51 38.25 -12.10
N ARG A 570 -9.50 39.12 -11.87
CA ARG A 570 -10.28 39.76 -12.94
C ARG A 570 -9.38 40.59 -13.86
N ALA A 571 -8.45 41.36 -13.31
CA ALA A 571 -7.54 42.18 -14.11
C ALA A 571 -6.64 41.34 -15.02
N VAL A 572 -6.15 40.18 -14.54
CA VAL A 572 -5.38 39.21 -15.35
C VAL A 572 -6.22 38.67 -16.52
N LEU A 573 -7.52 38.42 -16.30
CA LEU A 573 -8.44 37.93 -17.33
C LEU A 573 -8.83 39.01 -18.36
N LEU A 574 -8.85 40.29 -17.96
CA LEU A 574 -9.21 41.40 -18.85
C LEU A 574 -8.01 42.05 -19.54
N CYS A 575 -6.80 41.88 -19.00
CA CYS A 575 -5.58 42.42 -19.59
C CYS A 575 -5.26 41.73 -20.92
N LYS A 576 -5.03 42.54 -21.97
CA LYS A 576 -4.67 42.10 -23.33
C LYS A 576 -3.21 42.40 -23.70
N THR A 577 -2.58 43.35 -22.99
CA THR A 577 -1.30 43.97 -23.35
C THR A 577 -0.12 43.45 -22.52
N GLY A 578 -0.34 42.44 -21.67
CA GLY A 578 0.70 41.88 -20.78
C GLY A 578 1.02 42.74 -19.54
N VAL A 579 0.49 43.96 -19.47
CA VAL A 579 0.62 44.88 -18.33
C VAL A 579 -0.77 45.24 -17.81
N ILE A 580 -1.00 45.07 -16.51
CA ILE A 580 -2.27 45.50 -15.89
C ILE A 580 -2.26 47.02 -15.74
N GLU A 581 -3.23 47.67 -16.40
CA GLU A 581 -3.44 49.12 -16.38
C GLU A 581 -4.69 49.49 -15.56
N PRO A 582 -4.90 50.78 -15.18
CA PRO A 582 -6.08 51.20 -14.45
C PRO A 582 -7.40 50.83 -15.14
N ALA A 583 -7.43 50.83 -16.48
CA ALA A 583 -8.59 50.42 -17.27
C ALA A 583 -8.98 48.93 -17.12
N ASN A 584 -8.08 48.09 -16.58
CA ASN A 584 -8.37 46.69 -16.28
C ASN A 584 -8.94 46.49 -14.87
N LEU A 585 -8.87 47.52 -14.01
CA LEU A 585 -9.45 47.50 -12.67
C LEU A 585 -10.95 47.88 -12.73
N PRO A 586 -11.76 47.48 -11.74
CA PRO A 586 -13.15 47.92 -11.67
C PRO A 586 -13.27 49.44 -11.57
N SER A 587 -14.27 50.01 -12.24
CA SER A 587 -14.51 51.46 -12.29
C SER A 587 -14.66 52.10 -10.90
N TYR A 588 -15.28 51.40 -9.95
CA TYR A 588 -15.46 51.90 -8.57
C TYR A 588 -14.15 52.12 -7.79
N ILE A 589 -13.03 51.54 -8.26
CA ILE A 589 -11.68 51.76 -7.69
C ILE A 589 -10.92 52.77 -8.54
N ALA A 590 -11.08 52.72 -9.86
CA ALA A 590 -10.46 53.66 -10.78
C ALA A 590 -10.98 55.11 -10.63
N GLU A 591 -12.26 55.28 -10.26
CA GLU A 591 -12.90 56.59 -10.06
C GLU A 591 -12.49 57.28 -8.75
N THR A 592 -11.85 56.57 -7.81
CA THR A 592 -11.43 57.17 -6.53
C THR A 592 -10.31 58.20 -6.69
N GLU A 593 -9.57 58.21 -7.81
CA GLU A 593 -8.60 59.27 -8.13
C GLU A 593 -9.27 60.56 -8.63
N HIS A 594 -10.48 60.51 -9.20
CA HIS A 594 -11.13 61.70 -9.77
C HIS A 594 -12.05 62.44 -8.79
N SER A 595 -12.33 61.87 -7.60
CA SER A 595 -13.22 62.50 -6.61
C SER A 595 -12.53 63.01 -5.34
N GLN A 596 -11.22 62.80 -5.15
CA GLN A 596 -10.51 63.23 -3.92
C GLN A 596 -9.46 64.33 -4.10
N VAL A 597 -9.17 64.76 -5.33
CA VAL A 597 -8.13 65.80 -5.58
C VAL A 597 -8.71 67.20 -5.83
N SER A 598 -10.02 67.38 -6.03
CA SER A 598 -10.59 68.72 -6.34
C SER A 598 -11.40 69.43 -5.25
N ASP A 599 -11.96 68.76 -4.23
CA ASP A 599 -12.90 69.45 -3.29
C ASP A 599 -12.46 69.54 -1.81
N ILE A 600 -11.42 68.83 -1.36
CA ILE A 600 -11.18 68.67 0.09
C ILE A 600 -10.26 69.75 0.72
N SER A 601 -9.58 70.61 -0.06
CA SER A 601 -8.65 71.62 0.52
C SER A 601 -9.20 73.04 0.64
N ILE A 602 -10.00 73.53 -0.31
CA ILE A 602 -10.53 74.91 -0.27
C ILE A 602 -11.77 74.99 0.62
N GLY A 603 -12.72 74.05 0.49
CA GLY A 603 -13.95 74.05 1.28
C GLY A 603 -13.69 74.01 2.79
N LYS A 604 -12.82 73.10 3.26
CA LYS A 604 -12.43 73.03 4.68
C LYS A 604 -11.68 74.27 5.17
N TRP A 605 -10.85 74.88 4.33
CA TRP A 605 -10.15 76.12 4.69
C TRP A 605 -11.12 77.29 4.81
N ILE A 606 -12.06 77.43 3.86
CA ILE A 606 -13.13 78.43 3.91
C ILE A 606 -14.02 78.21 5.13
N ASP A 607 -14.45 76.99 5.41
CA ASP A 607 -15.27 76.67 6.58
C ASP A 607 -14.55 76.98 7.90
N GLY A 608 -13.25 76.68 7.97
CA GLY A 608 -12.41 77.01 9.12
C GLY A 608 -12.17 78.52 9.28
N TYR A 609 -12.07 79.26 8.17
CA TYR A 609 -11.87 80.70 8.17
C TYR A 609 -13.16 81.45 8.54
N ILE A 610 -14.31 81.06 7.97
CA ILE A 610 -15.63 81.61 8.31
C ILE A 610 -15.95 81.41 9.80
N LYS A 611 -15.63 80.24 10.36
CA LYS A 611 -15.88 79.94 11.79
C LYS A 611 -15.01 80.73 12.77
N ASN A 612 -13.88 81.30 12.33
CA ASN A 612 -12.89 81.94 13.19
C ASN A 612 -12.78 83.47 13.02
N ILE A 613 -13.66 84.11 12.23
CA ILE A 613 -13.63 85.57 12.04
C ILE A 613 -14.52 86.30 13.05
N ALA A 614 -13.96 87.35 13.67
CA ALA A 614 -14.62 88.23 14.64
C ALA A 614 -15.04 89.61 14.06
N TYR A 615 -14.93 89.83 12.75
CA TYR A 615 -15.21 91.14 12.11
C TYR A 615 -16.19 91.02 10.93
N GLU A 616 -17.35 91.64 11.06
CA GLU A 616 -18.38 91.71 10.02
C GLU A 616 -17.93 92.61 8.85
N GLY A 617 -18.04 92.11 7.62
CA GLY A 617 -17.93 92.91 6.39
C GLY A 617 -16.66 92.75 5.53
N LYS A 618 -15.62 92.00 5.95
CA LYS A 618 -14.36 91.85 5.19
C LYS A 618 -14.05 90.43 4.66
N VAL A 619 -14.87 89.45 5.02
CA VAL A 619 -14.66 88.02 4.72
C VAL A 619 -14.45 87.78 3.22
N PHE A 620 -15.26 88.40 2.36
CA PHE A 620 -15.17 88.23 0.91
C PHE A 620 -13.82 88.72 0.36
N SER A 621 -13.40 89.94 0.71
CA SER A 621 -12.14 90.50 0.23
C SER A 621 -10.90 89.74 0.69
N GLU A 622 -10.94 89.12 1.88
CA GLU A 622 -9.80 88.38 2.43
C GLU A 622 -9.68 86.98 1.81
N ILE A 623 -10.79 86.26 1.67
CA ILE A 623 -10.81 84.93 1.05
C ILE A 623 -10.42 85.05 -0.43
N VAL A 624 -11.09 85.94 -1.16
CA VAL A 624 -10.80 86.16 -2.59
C VAL A 624 -9.38 86.69 -2.77
N GLY A 625 -8.95 87.64 -1.92
CA GLY A 625 -7.60 88.18 -1.97
C GLY A 625 -6.51 87.14 -1.71
N TYR A 626 -6.73 86.20 -0.77
CA TYR A 626 -5.81 85.10 -0.52
C TYR A 626 -5.69 84.16 -1.72
N ILE A 627 -6.82 83.73 -2.29
CA ILE A 627 -6.85 82.86 -3.46
C ILE A 627 -6.20 83.55 -4.66
N GLU A 628 -6.52 84.81 -4.90
CA GLU A 628 -5.90 85.60 -5.96
C GLU A 628 -4.39 85.74 -5.76
N LYS A 629 -3.93 86.06 -4.55
CA LYS A 629 -2.50 86.18 -4.25
C LYS A 629 -1.74 84.88 -4.52
N GLU A 630 -2.31 83.75 -4.11
CA GLU A 630 -1.71 82.43 -4.30
C GLU A 630 -1.67 82.05 -5.79
N LEU A 631 -2.77 82.29 -6.52
CA LEU A 631 -2.85 82.08 -7.97
C LEU A 631 -1.79 82.91 -8.71
N LEU A 632 -1.70 84.21 -8.41
CA LEU A 632 -0.73 85.11 -9.03
C LEU A 632 0.70 84.70 -8.73
N SER A 633 1.00 84.29 -7.49
CA SER A 633 2.34 83.88 -7.08
C SER A 633 2.79 82.59 -7.78
N ARG A 634 1.90 81.60 -7.89
CA ARG A 634 2.18 80.33 -8.59
C ARG A 634 2.28 80.53 -10.10
N ALA A 635 1.40 81.32 -10.70
CA ALA A 635 1.44 81.61 -12.13
C ALA A 635 2.73 82.36 -12.51
N LEU A 636 3.21 83.26 -11.65
CA LEU A 636 4.53 83.90 -11.82
C LEU A 636 5.66 82.88 -11.73
N LEU A 637 5.67 81.98 -10.74
CA LEU A 637 6.71 80.95 -10.63
C LEU A 637 6.72 80.01 -11.85
N PHE A 638 5.54 79.55 -12.27
CA PHE A 638 5.38 78.67 -13.44
C PHE A 638 5.91 79.31 -14.73
N ASN A 639 5.69 80.62 -14.89
CA ASN A 639 6.17 81.38 -16.05
C ASN A 639 7.55 82.01 -15.83
N ASN A 640 8.38 81.45 -14.93
CA ASN A 640 9.74 81.94 -14.63
C ASN A 640 9.81 83.44 -14.31
N ARG A 641 8.81 83.94 -13.58
CA ARG A 641 8.61 85.34 -13.15
C ARG A 641 8.45 86.33 -14.31
N ASN A 642 8.16 85.85 -15.52
CA ASN A 642 7.91 86.70 -16.68
C ASN A 642 6.48 87.29 -16.63
N LYS A 643 6.38 88.58 -16.29
CA LYS A 643 5.10 89.29 -16.09
C LYS A 643 4.25 89.40 -17.35
N VAL A 644 4.84 89.37 -18.55
CA VAL A 644 4.07 89.44 -19.81
C VAL A 644 3.44 88.07 -20.08
N LYS A 645 4.24 87.01 -20.08
CA LYS A 645 3.75 85.64 -20.24
C LYS A 645 2.74 85.24 -19.17
N THR A 646 2.94 85.70 -17.94
CA THR A 646 2.02 85.43 -16.83
C THR A 646 0.68 86.13 -17.04
N ALA A 647 0.67 87.36 -17.54
CA ALA A 647 -0.57 88.10 -17.82
C ALA A 647 -1.37 87.44 -18.95
N ASP A 648 -0.68 87.04 -20.04
CA ASP A 648 -1.29 86.31 -21.15
C ASP A 648 -1.82 84.94 -20.70
N PHE A 649 -1.03 84.19 -19.92
CA PHE A 649 -1.41 82.89 -19.37
C PHE A 649 -2.65 82.96 -18.45
N LEU A 650 -2.76 84.03 -17.67
CA LEU A 650 -3.91 84.26 -16.79
C LEU A 650 -5.10 84.92 -17.51
N GLY A 651 -4.95 85.32 -18.78
CA GLY A 651 -5.99 86.00 -19.54
C GLY A 651 -6.34 87.40 -19.03
N ILE A 652 -5.41 88.08 -18.34
CA ILE A 652 -5.63 89.43 -17.80
C ILE A 652 -4.65 90.44 -18.40
N ASN A 653 -5.05 91.72 -18.44
CA ASN A 653 -4.15 92.79 -18.90
C ASN A 653 -2.92 92.90 -17.97
N ARG A 654 -1.74 93.11 -18.56
CA ARG A 654 -0.47 93.32 -17.84
C ARG A 654 -0.54 94.40 -16.75
N ASN A 655 -1.29 95.48 -16.98
CA ASN A 655 -1.47 96.55 -15.99
C ASN A 655 -2.32 96.07 -14.79
N THR A 656 -3.33 95.23 -15.04
CA THR A 656 -4.14 94.59 -13.99
C THR A 656 -3.29 93.64 -13.15
N LEU A 657 -2.45 92.82 -13.79
CA LEU A 657 -1.49 91.95 -13.08
C LEU A 657 -0.55 92.78 -12.20
N ARG A 658 0.04 93.85 -12.73
CA ARG A 658 0.93 94.75 -11.97
C ARG A 658 0.23 95.41 -10.79
N PHE A 659 -1.01 95.86 -10.97
CA PHE A 659 -1.79 96.47 -9.90
C PHE A 659 -2.07 95.47 -8.77
N LYS A 660 -2.55 94.26 -9.11
CA LYS A 660 -2.82 93.20 -8.12
C LYS A 660 -1.55 92.70 -7.42
N MET A 661 -0.43 92.60 -8.12
CA MET A 661 0.86 92.27 -7.50
C MET A 661 1.26 93.32 -6.45
N ARG A 662 0.98 94.60 -6.69
CA ARG A 662 1.27 95.69 -5.74
C ARG A 662 0.34 95.63 -4.53
N ASP A 663 -0.97 95.49 -4.76
CA ASP A 663 -1.97 95.41 -3.68
C ASP A 663 -1.70 94.23 -2.72
N TYR A 664 -1.30 93.08 -3.26
CA TYR A 664 -1.04 91.89 -2.45
C TYR A 664 0.41 91.78 -1.94
N GLY A 665 1.25 92.77 -2.20
CA GLY A 665 2.65 92.82 -1.75
C GLY A 665 3.55 91.76 -2.38
N ILE A 666 3.23 91.27 -3.57
CA ILE A 666 4.00 90.24 -4.28
C ILE A 666 5.24 90.89 -4.91
N LYS A 667 6.38 90.77 -4.24
CA LYS A 667 7.69 91.22 -4.75
C LYS A 667 8.40 90.05 -5.41
N LEU A 668 8.29 89.96 -6.73
CA LEU A 668 9.02 89.02 -7.60
C LEU A 668 9.56 89.72 -8.85
#